data_AF-A0A937WQX3-F1
#
_entry.id   AF-A0A937WQX3-F1
#
_cell.length_a   1.000
_cell.length_b   1.000
_cell.length_c   1.000
_cell.angle_alpha   90.00
_cell.angle_beta   90.00
_cell.angle_gamma   90.00
#
_symmetry.space_group_name_H-M   'P 1'
#
loop_
_entity.id
_entity.type
_entity.pdbx_description
1 polymer ?
#
loop_
_entity_poly.entity_id
_entity_poly.type
_entity_poly.pdbx_seq_one_letter_code
_entity_poly.pdbx_strand_id
1 'polypeptide(L)'
;MQIIRMTAQNPLIGFIGQGWIGKHYADDFEHRGFRTVRYALEEPYRANKDKIKDCDIVLIAVPTPTTPEGFDYSIVEDAVGLVGEGRIAVIKSTILPGTAEAIQKNCPKQIVLFSPEFLSEATAAYDVANPFFNIVGLTQDTDKQRAAAAILHSTLPKSPASITCKSVEAEIIKYTHNGSAYTQIMFFNMMYDLATGLGADWSVIHKAVLADPFIPNRYAQPVHKSGRGAGGHCFIKDYAALREIYEKRFPADKIGVALMRAHEQKNIELLRSTGKDLDLLSGVYGEHVLEHIPATPQASAAPVPVADIRLLICAQSADERDPTLGFFHAWVDELARRTKHVSIAYLQGTAKGLPDNVRAFSLGKDTLRGPRFWKRMRYTVRFWWYAWRYARDYDTVLVYINTEYMILGGLLWRLLGKKTALISNAQEKRWKIRIAARFADVVFYTDDRAMAAGFSHAQEIPAGIETRVFAHSARTAQPRSLLFAGRIAPEKHLNTIIDAVTQAAQQAAGLRLDIYGTAVIESDAAHEAALRTRHKAHEEQGLIAFAGAVPHAQMPGVYAAHDIFVHAGSVSGFNKALFEAMAAGCLVVTSEPSMKGVVRDDLFVAESSPESFAVAIRAALKLSPEQRAREAAALRAYVEREHSLSVIIPRLFEAIYPTSGSARAIGV
;
A
#
# COMPACT_ATOMS: atom_id res chain seq x y z
N MET A 1 39.09 43.08 7.69
CA MET A 1 37.66 43.43 7.77
C MET A 1 37.03 43.39 6.37
N GLN A 2 37.14 42.24 5.70
CA GLN A 2 36.82 42.08 4.26
C GLN A 2 36.16 40.71 4.04
N ILE A 3 35.09 40.41 4.78
CA ILE A 3 34.39 39.13 4.67
C ILE A 3 32.89 39.43 4.75
N ILE A 4 32.14 38.89 3.78
CA ILE A 4 30.70 39.09 3.51
C ILE A 4 30.37 40.38 2.71
N ARG A 5 30.83 40.43 1.45
CA ARG A 5 29.98 40.96 0.36
C ARG A 5 29.16 39.80 -0.18
N MET A 6 28.08 39.40 0.50
CA MET A 6 27.05 38.55 -0.10
C MET A 6 25.92 39.46 -0.61
N THR A 7 26.21 40.10 -1.74
CA THR A 7 25.26 40.91 -2.53
C THR A 7 24.67 40.08 -3.67
N ALA A 8 24.11 38.91 -3.39
CA ALA A 8 23.38 38.17 -4.41
C ALA A 8 22.02 37.76 -3.88
N GLN A 9 20.97 38.36 -4.42
CA GLN A 9 19.57 37.94 -4.25
C GLN A 9 19.31 36.48 -4.72
N ASN A 10 20.33 35.74 -5.19
CA ASN A 10 20.24 34.37 -5.66
C ASN A 10 21.61 33.63 -5.51
N PRO A 11 21.94 33.04 -4.35
CA PRO A 11 23.20 32.31 -4.12
C PRO A 11 23.33 31.05 -4.99
N LEU A 12 24.56 30.66 -5.34
CA LEU A 12 24.84 29.38 -6.00
C LEU A 12 24.85 28.25 -4.97
N ILE A 13 23.96 27.26 -5.13
CA ILE A 13 23.75 26.19 -4.16
C ILE A 13 24.37 24.87 -4.63
N GLY A 14 25.29 24.33 -3.86
CA GLY A 14 25.85 23.00 -4.07
C GLY A 14 25.07 21.92 -3.33
N PHE A 15 25.00 20.72 -3.91
CA PHE A 15 24.46 19.52 -3.28
C PHE A 15 25.47 18.38 -3.42
N ILE A 16 25.91 17.82 -2.30
CA ILE A 16 26.77 16.63 -2.28
C ILE A 16 25.94 15.44 -1.77
N GLY A 17 25.85 14.39 -2.60
CA GLY A 17 24.97 13.26 -2.40
C GLY A 17 23.63 13.45 -3.13
N GLN A 18 23.21 12.46 -3.90
CA GLN A 18 21.97 12.48 -4.70
C GLN A 18 21.04 11.30 -4.37
N GLY A 19 21.12 10.80 -3.13
CA GLY A 19 20.10 9.92 -2.55
C GLY A 19 18.81 10.69 -2.23
N TRP A 20 17.90 10.08 -1.45
CA TRP A 20 16.60 10.65 -1.11
C TRP A 20 16.65 12.09 -0.61
N ILE A 21 17.60 12.42 0.27
CA ILE A 21 17.71 13.77 0.83
C ILE A 21 18.25 14.76 -0.21
N GLY A 22 19.46 14.52 -0.70
CA GLY A 22 20.17 15.48 -1.54
C GLY A 22 19.50 15.73 -2.90
N LYS A 23 18.88 14.71 -3.50
CA LYS A 23 18.14 14.87 -4.77
C LYS A 23 16.92 15.78 -4.59
N HIS A 24 16.08 15.51 -3.60
CA HIS A 24 14.82 16.25 -3.44
C HIS A 24 15.03 17.70 -2.99
N TYR A 25 16.04 17.95 -2.15
CA TYR A 25 16.47 19.31 -1.86
C TYR A 25 16.99 20.04 -3.11
N ALA A 26 17.78 19.37 -3.96
CA ALA A 26 18.25 19.99 -5.19
C ALA A 26 17.10 20.30 -6.16
N ASP A 27 16.15 19.36 -6.33
CA ASP A 27 14.96 19.55 -7.16
C ASP A 27 14.11 20.74 -6.67
N ASP A 28 13.88 20.86 -5.36
CA ASP A 28 13.11 21.96 -4.77
C ASP A 28 13.80 23.32 -4.97
N PHE A 29 15.11 23.40 -4.74
CA PHE A 29 15.86 24.64 -4.95
C PHE A 29 15.85 25.08 -6.41
N GLU A 30 16.01 24.14 -7.36
CA GLU A 30 15.90 24.43 -8.79
C GLU A 30 14.49 24.91 -9.16
N HIS A 31 13.45 24.27 -8.62
CA HIS A 31 12.06 24.67 -8.84
C HIS A 31 11.78 26.08 -8.32
N ARG A 32 12.40 26.47 -7.20
CA ARG A 32 12.31 27.84 -6.64
C ARG A 32 13.23 28.86 -7.33
N GLY A 33 13.92 28.48 -8.40
CA GLY A 33 14.71 29.38 -9.25
C GLY A 33 16.16 29.60 -8.79
N PHE A 34 16.66 28.78 -7.86
CA PHE A 34 18.07 28.83 -7.47
C PHE A 34 18.97 28.20 -8.54
N ARG A 35 20.18 28.75 -8.67
CA ARG A 35 21.24 28.10 -9.44
C ARG A 35 21.86 27.00 -8.59
N THR A 36 22.00 25.81 -9.16
CA THR A 36 22.47 24.63 -8.42
C THR A 36 23.66 23.93 -9.07
N VAL A 37 24.46 23.24 -8.25
CA VAL A 37 25.49 22.29 -8.67
C VAL A 37 25.28 21.00 -7.89
N ARG A 38 25.06 19.90 -8.60
CA ARG A 38 24.87 18.57 -8.00
C ARG A 38 26.13 17.73 -8.17
N TYR A 39 26.64 17.17 -7.09
CA TYR A 39 27.76 16.24 -7.07
C TYR A 39 27.36 14.95 -6.34
N ALA A 40 27.70 13.82 -6.95
CA ALA A 40 27.60 12.49 -6.37
C ALA A 40 28.66 11.58 -7.02
N LEU A 41 28.85 10.37 -6.51
CA LEU A 41 29.80 9.43 -7.11
C LEU A 41 29.27 8.84 -8.42
N GLU A 42 27.98 8.98 -8.69
CA GLU A 42 27.30 8.48 -9.88
C GLU A 42 27.34 9.50 -11.03
N GLU A 43 27.40 9.01 -12.26
CA GLU A 43 27.18 9.86 -13.45
C GLU A 43 25.70 10.28 -13.54
N PRO A 44 25.37 11.49 -14.04
CA PRO A 44 26.28 12.50 -14.63
C PRO A 44 26.90 13.46 -13.60
N TYR A 45 26.64 13.27 -12.30
CA TYR A 45 27.00 14.25 -11.26
C TYR A 45 28.47 14.20 -10.87
N ARG A 46 29.15 13.07 -11.08
CA ARG A 46 30.58 12.88 -10.79
C ARG A 46 31.46 13.98 -11.40
N ALA A 47 31.17 14.40 -12.63
CA ALA A 47 31.92 15.44 -13.35
C ALA A 47 31.85 16.84 -12.70
N ASN A 48 30.96 17.06 -11.73
CA ASN A 48 30.79 18.36 -11.09
C ASN A 48 31.63 18.55 -9.81
N LYS A 49 32.45 17.56 -9.42
CA LYS A 49 33.24 17.61 -8.17
C LYS A 49 34.00 18.93 -8.01
N ASP A 50 34.73 19.35 -9.04
CA ASP A 50 35.59 20.55 -8.98
C ASP A 50 34.80 21.87 -8.95
N LYS A 51 33.49 21.85 -9.25
CA LYS A 51 32.61 23.02 -9.23
C LYS A 51 32.01 23.28 -7.84
N ILE A 52 32.08 22.32 -6.92
CA ILE A 52 31.52 22.45 -5.57
C ILE A 52 32.17 23.58 -4.78
N LYS A 53 33.49 23.77 -4.95
CA LYS A 53 34.25 24.84 -4.26
C LYS A 53 33.77 26.26 -4.58
N ASP A 54 33.08 26.43 -5.71
CA ASP A 54 32.60 27.74 -6.18
C ASP A 54 31.21 28.10 -5.63
N CYS A 55 30.50 27.14 -5.02
CA CYS A 55 29.16 27.31 -4.46
C CYS A 55 29.19 28.14 -3.16
N ASP A 56 28.18 28.98 -2.96
CA ASP A 56 28.05 29.84 -1.76
C ASP A 56 27.61 29.05 -0.54
N ILE A 57 26.67 28.12 -0.75
CA ILE A 57 26.11 27.22 0.25
C ILE A 57 26.15 25.82 -0.33
N VAL A 58 26.65 24.84 0.42
CA VAL A 58 26.70 23.44 -0.02
C VAL A 58 25.97 22.56 0.98
N LEU A 59 24.87 21.93 0.57
CA LEU A 59 24.12 20.97 1.37
C LEU A 59 24.70 19.56 1.19
N ILE A 60 25.08 18.94 2.30
CA ILE A 60 25.80 17.66 2.34
C ILE A 60 24.88 16.57 2.89
N ALA A 61 24.42 15.71 1.98
CA ALA A 61 23.44 14.66 2.18
C ALA A 61 23.98 13.31 1.70
N VAL A 62 25.09 12.88 2.30
CA VAL A 62 25.82 11.64 2.00
C VAL A 62 25.50 10.55 3.03
N PRO A 63 25.76 9.27 2.73
CA PRO A 63 25.53 8.20 3.69
C PRO A 63 26.33 8.38 4.98
N THR A 64 25.69 8.09 6.11
CA THR A 64 26.31 7.97 7.45
C THR A 64 25.95 6.59 8.01
N PRO A 65 26.67 5.53 7.57
CA PRO A 65 26.33 4.17 7.94
C PRO A 65 26.57 3.94 9.44
N THR A 66 25.72 3.10 10.01
CA THR A 66 25.96 2.45 11.31
C THR A 66 26.07 0.98 11.00
N THR A 67 27.24 0.41 11.20
CA THR A 67 27.55 -1.00 10.93
C THR A 67 27.91 -1.70 12.24
N PRO A 68 28.18 -3.02 12.25
CA PRO A 68 28.68 -3.70 13.43
C PRO A 68 29.96 -3.09 14.01
N GLU A 69 30.76 -2.42 13.18
CA GLU A 69 31.98 -1.70 13.58
C GLU A 69 31.71 -0.33 14.21
N GLY A 70 30.47 0.17 14.12
CA GLY A 70 30.02 1.43 14.71
C GLY A 70 29.53 2.46 13.68
N PHE A 71 29.38 3.70 14.15
CA PHE A 71 28.96 4.84 13.33
C PHE A 71 30.15 5.49 12.60
N ASP A 72 30.01 5.72 11.29
CA ASP A 72 31.03 6.37 10.47
C ASP A 72 30.52 7.70 9.85
N TYR A 73 31.32 8.76 10.00
CA TYR A 73 31.08 10.09 9.43
C TYR A 73 32.20 10.57 8.48
N SER A 74 33.19 9.73 8.17
CA SER A 74 34.32 10.07 7.29
C SER A 74 33.87 10.67 5.95
N ILE A 75 32.82 10.10 5.35
CA ILE A 75 32.24 10.58 4.09
C ILE A 75 31.71 12.02 4.21
N VAL A 76 31.14 12.39 5.38
CA VAL A 76 30.66 13.75 5.63
C VAL A 76 31.83 14.71 5.77
N GLU A 77 32.88 14.32 6.49
CA GLU A 77 34.08 15.14 6.66
C GLU A 77 34.80 15.38 5.33
N ASP A 78 34.98 14.34 4.51
CA ASP A 78 35.52 14.43 3.16
C ASP A 78 34.69 15.37 2.28
N ALA A 79 33.36 15.28 2.36
CA ALA A 79 32.44 16.15 1.61
C ALA A 79 32.54 17.61 2.06
N VAL A 80 32.69 17.90 3.36
CA VAL A 80 32.95 19.26 3.87
C VAL A 80 34.27 19.80 3.33
N GLY A 81 35.30 18.96 3.21
CA GLY A 81 36.59 19.33 2.63
C GLY A 81 36.54 19.81 1.17
N LEU A 82 35.50 19.43 0.41
CA LEU A 82 35.30 19.90 -0.97
C LEU A 82 34.73 21.32 -1.05
N VAL A 83 34.19 21.85 0.05
CA VAL A 83 33.56 23.17 0.12
C VAL A 83 34.64 24.26 0.14
N GLY A 84 34.46 25.31 -0.67
CA GLY A 84 35.45 26.39 -0.81
C GLY A 84 35.72 27.14 0.49
N GLU A 85 36.92 27.71 0.63
CA GLU A 85 37.29 28.49 1.80
C GLU A 85 36.33 29.67 2.01
N GLY A 86 35.87 29.84 3.26
CA GLY A 86 34.92 30.88 3.65
C GLY A 86 33.46 30.63 3.23
N ARG A 87 33.15 29.55 2.50
CA ARG A 87 31.79 29.18 2.09
C ARG A 87 31.05 28.38 3.17
N ILE A 88 29.73 28.27 3.01
CA ILE A 88 28.85 27.63 4.01
C ILE A 88 28.68 26.14 3.66
N ALA A 89 29.15 25.26 4.53
CA ALA A 89 28.92 23.82 4.46
C ALA A 89 27.76 23.46 5.41
N VAL A 90 26.68 22.93 4.86
CA VAL A 90 25.46 22.57 5.61
C VAL A 90 25.33 21.07 5.66
N ILE A 91 25.62 20.47 6.80
CA ILE A 91 25.46 19.03 7.00
C ILE A 91 23.96 18.73 7.19
N LYS A 92 23.40 17.95 6.25
CA LYS A 92 22.02 17.43 6.27
C LYS A 92 21.98 15.96 6.72
N SER A 93 23.05 15.22 6.44
CA SER A 93 23.25 13.83 6.84
C SER A 93 23.14 13.68 8.35
N THR A 94 22.48 12.62 8.83
CA THR A 94 22.33 12.39 10.28
C THR A 94 23.68 12.02 10.88
N ILE A 95 24.14 12.78 11.87
CA ILE A 95 25.43 12.61 12.58
C ILE A 95 25.23 12.58 14.08
N LEU A 96 26.14 11.91 14.80
CA LEU A 96 26.11 11.82 16.26
C LEU A 96 26.29 13.20 16.94
N PRO A 97 25.66 13.44 18.10
CA PRO A 97 25.88 14.63 18.90
C PRO A 97 27.37 14.93 19.17
N GLY A 98 27.80 16.16 18.84
CA GLY A 98 29.18 16.64 18.91
C GLY A 98 29.97 16.53 17.60
N THR A 99 29.42 15.87 16.56
CA THR A 99 30.16 15.59 15.33
C THR A 99 30.37 16.84 14.48
N ALA A 100 29.36 17.72 14.34
CA ALA A 100 29.51 18.94 13.55
C ALA A 100 30.58 19.88 14.12
N GLU A 101 30.70 19.96 15.46
CA GLU A 101 31.75 20.75 16.11
C GLU A 101 33.14 20.16 15.87
N ALA A 102 33.26 18.82 15.91
CA ALA A 102 34.51 18.13 15.56
C ALA A 102 34.90 18.38 14.09
N ILE A 103 33.95 18.29 13.16
CA ILE A 103 34.18 18.59 11.74
C ILE A 103 34.57 20.06 11.55
N GLN A 104 33.91 21.02 12.22
CA GLN A 104 34.29 22.43 12.15
C GLN A 104 35.75 22.65 12.61
N LYS A 105 36.20 21.92 13.63
CA LYS A 105 37.59 21.99 14.12
C LYS A 105 38.59 21.44 13.09
N ASN A 106 38.24 20.37 12.40
CA ASN A 106 39.08 19.75 11.37
C ASN A 106 39.04 20.52 10.03
N CYS A 107 37.96 21.27 9.77
CA CYS A 107 37.74 22.10 8.60
C CYS A 107 37.60 23.60 8.97
N PRO A 108 38.64 24.25 9.53
CA PRO A 108 38.53 25.60 10.09
C PRO A 108 38.34 26.71 9.04
N LYS A 109 38.55 26.39 7.76
CA LYS A 109 38.44 27.36 6.67
C LYS A 109 36.99 27.51 6.17
N GLN A 110 36.14 26.52 6.39
CA GLN A 110 34.73 26.50 6.02
C GLN A 110 33.86 27.01 7.18
N ILE A 111 32.64 27.46 6.87
CA ILE A 111 31.61 27.74 7.86
C ILE A 111 30.70 26.50 7.93
N VAL A 112 30.87 25.66 8.96
CA VAL A 112 30.11 24.42 9.11
C VAL A 112 28.87 24.67 9.95
N LEU A 113 27.70 24.38 9.38
CA LEU A 113 26.40 24.39 10.03
C LEU A 113 25.78 23.00 9.95
N PHE A 114 25.02 22.62 10.98
CA PHE A 114 24.20 21.41 10.93
C PHE A 114 22.73 21.81 10.70
N SER A 115 22.05 21.21 9.73
CA SER A 115 20.63 21.46 9.51
C SER A 115 19.95 20.13 9.21
N PRO A 116 19.35 19.46 10.20
CA PRO A 116 18.79 18.13 10.01
C PRO A 116 17.64 18.15 9.00
N GLU A 117 17.28 16.95 8.51
CA GLU A 117 16.10 16.72 7.70
C GLU A 117 15.07 15.90 8.49
N PHE A 118 13.79 15.98 8.10
CA PHE A 118 12.68 15.25 8.74
C PHE A 118 11.73 14.64 7.70
N LEU A 119 12.25 14.27 6.54
CA LEU A 119 11.45 13.76 5.43
C LEU A 119 11.23 12.24 5.55
N SER A 120 10.13 11.77 4.97
CA SER A 120 9.92 10.35 4.74
C SER A 120 10.27 10.00 3.29
N GLU A 121 10.84 8.82 3.04
CA GLU A 121 11.16 8.39 1.67
C GLU A 121 9.95 8.41 0.73
N ALA A 122 8.77 8.06 1.26
CA ALA A 122 7.53 8.01 0.48
C ALA A 122 7.02 9.41 0.08
N THR A 123 7.38 10.45 0.84
CA THR A 123 6.87 11.83 0.68
C THR A 123 8.00 12.86 0.54
N ALA A 124 9.21 12.42 0.18
CA ALA A 124 10.42 13.24 0.26
C ALA A 124 10.30 14.58 -0.47
N ALA A 125 9.76 14.57 -1.69
CA ALA A 125 9.53 15.79 -2.47
C ALA A 125 8.58 16.77 -1.75
N TYR A 126 7.48 16.26 -1.21
CA TYR A 126 6.49 17.06 -0.49
C TYR A 126 7.05 17.61 0.82
N ASP A 127 7.72 16.76 1.61
CA ASP A 127 8.25 17.12 2.93
C ASP A 127 9.38 18.16 2.83
N VAL A 128 10.20 18.09 1.78
CA VAL A 128 11.20 19.13 1.49
C VAL A 128 10.53 20.46 1.18
N ALA A 129 9.51 20.47 0.32
CA ALA A 129 8.80 21.70 -0.06
C ALA A 129 7.93 22.27 1.06
N ASN A 130 7.46 21.42 1.99
CA ASN A 130 6.55 21.77 3.09
C ASN A 130 7.07 21.29 4.45
N PRO A 131 8.24 21.78 4.90
CA PRO A 131 8.84 21.31 6.14
C PRO A 131 8.02 21.73 7.36
N PHE A 132 7.88 20.82 8.34
CA PHE A 132 7.22 21.10 9.62
C PHE A 132 7.94 22.19 10.42
N PHE A 133 9.27 22.20 10.35
CA PHE A 133 10.14 23.21 10.94
C PHE A 133 11.53 23.13 10.30
N ASN A 134 12.26 24.24 10.30
CA ASN A 134 13.66 24.32 9.88
C ASN A 134 14.55 24.55 11.09
N ILE A 135 15.59 23.73 11.25
CA ILE A 135 16.59 23.88 12.31
C ILE A 135 17.95 24.17 11.68
N VAL A 136 18.66 25.15 12.24
CA VAL A 136 20.05 25.46 11.90
C VAL A 136 20.88 25.51 13.18
N GLY A 137 21.82 24.58 13.28
CA GLY A 137 22.76 24.40 14.39
C GLY A 137 24.10 25.08 14.11
N LEU A 138 24.52 25.94 15.04
CA LEU A 138 25.79 26.66 15.03
C LEU A 138 26.87 25.87 15.78
N THR A 139 28.04 25.66 15.17
CA THR A 139 29.15 24.89 15.77
C THR A 139 30.04 25.72 16.70
N GLN A 140 30.02 27.06 16.58
CA GLN A 140 30.85 27.98 17.36
C GLN A 140 30.11 29.25 17.83
N ASP A 141 28.89 29.48 17.33
CA ASP A 141 28.02 30.63 17.68
C ASP A 141 28.74 32.00 17.60
N THR A 142 29.41 32.23 16.47
CA THR A 142 30.05 33.51 16.15
C THR A 142 29.12 34.38 15.28
N ASP A 143 29.38 35.69 15.19
CA ASP A 143 28.62 36.58 14.29
C ASP A 143 28.64 36.09 12.84
N LYS A 144 29.78 35.53 12.41
CA LYS A 144 29.95 34.93 11.07
C LYS A 144 29.00 33.75 10.87
N GLN A 145 28.87 32.86 11.86
CA GLN A 145 27.94 31.72 11.79
C GLN A 145 26.48 32.14 11.91
N ARG A 146 26.15 33.11 12.77
CA ARG A 146 24.79 33.66 12.86
C ARG A 146 24.35 34.30 11.54
N ALA A 147 25.24 35.05 10.88
CA ALA A 147 24.98 35.59 9.55
C ALA A 147 24.78 34.47 8.51
N ALA A 148 25.64 33.44 8.50
CA ALA A 148 25.48 32.28 7.61
C ALA A 148 24.16 31.52 7.86
N ALA A 149 23.75 31.36 9.12
CA ALA A 149 22.49 30.73 9.47
C ALA A 149 21.28 31.56 9.03
N ALA A 150 21.33 32.88 9.16
CA ALA A 150 20.29 33.78 8.65
C ALA A 150 20.14 33.65 7.12
N ILE A 151 21.26 33.57 6.39
CA ILE A 151 21.27 33.31 4.95
C ILE A 151 20.64 31.94 4.67
N LEU A 152 21.07 30.88 5.36
CA LEU A 152 20.52 29.54 5.15
C LEU A 152 19.00 29.50 5.39
N HIS A 153 18.51 30.10 6.48
CA HIS A 153 17.07 30.22 6.74
C HIS A 153 16.32 30.93 5.63
N SER A 154 16.91 31.96 5.01
CA SER A 154 16.28 32.66 3.88
C SER A 154 16.24 31.83 2.59
N THR A 155 17.09 30.80 2.48
CA THR A 155 17.16 29.91 1.31
C THR A 155 16.34 28.64 1.45
N LEU A 156 16.14 28.15 2.68
CA LEU A 156 15.31 26.97 2.94
C LEU A 156 13.82 27.25 2.63
N PRO A 157 13.03 26.23 2.28
CA PRO A 157 11.58 26.35 2.13
C PRO A 157 10.93 26.90 3.40
N LYS A 158 9.84 27.66 3.26
CA LYS A 158 9.13 28.21 4.43
C LYS A 158 8.56 27.08 5.28
N SER A 159 8.67 27.23 6.60
CA SER A 159 8.08 26.30 7.57
C SER A 159 7.27 27.08 8.63
N PRO A 160 6.36 26.41 9.35
CA PRO A 160 5.70 26.98 10.53
C PRO A 160 6.65 27.47 11.63
N ALA A 161 7.85 26.91 11.73
CA ALA A 161 8.84 27.29 12.74
C ALA A 161 10.28 27.18 12.22
N SER A 162 11.06 28.26 12.33
CA SER A 162 12.49 28.28 12.00
C SER A 162 13.31 28.58 13.25
N ILE A 163 14.21 27.67 13.61
CA ILE A 163 14.97 27.69 14.87
C ILE A 163 16.46 27.73 14.57
N THR A 164 17.18 28.62 15.26
CA THR A 164 18.64 28.62 15.32
C THR A 164 19.08 28.23 16.73
N CYS A 165 20.01 27.28 16.83
CA CYS A 165 20.47 26.70 18.10
C CYS A 165 21.93 26.25 17.97
N LYS A 166 22.52 25.62 19.00
CA LYS A 166 23.84 24.99 18.87
C LYS A 166 23.76 23.72 18.02
N SER A 167 24.83 23.35 17.32
CA SER A 167 24.83 22.14 16.50
C SER A 167 24.55 20.88 17.31
N VAL A 168 25.09 20.77 18.53
CA VAL A 168 24.80 19.64 19.42
C VAL A 168 23.31 19.52 19.78
N GLU A 169 22.62 20.65 19.94
CA GLU A 169 21.17 20.69 20.21
C GLU A 169 20.40 20.22 18.97
N ALA A 170 20.76 20.71 17.79
CA ALA A 170 20.16 20.28 16.52
C ALA A 170 20.38 18.79 16.22
N GLU A 171 21.58 18.25 16.50
CA GLU A 171 21.90 16.83 16.38
C GLU A 171 21.02 15.99 17.33
N ILE A 172 20.88 16.41 18.59
CA ILE A 172 19.98 15.75 19.56
C ILE A 172 18.52 15.84 19.11
N ILE A 173 18.07 16.94 18.53
CA ILE A 173 16.68 17.07 18.03
C ILE A 173 16.39 16.03 16.95
N LYS A 174 17.33 15.75 16.04
CA LYS A 174 17.16 14.70 15.03
C LYS A 174 16.96 13.32 15.66
N TYR A 175 17.79 12.94 16.62
CA TYR A 175 17.63 11.67 17.33
C TYR A 175 16.38 11.64 18.22
N THR A 176 15.98 12.77 18.79
CA THR A 176 14.73 12.88 19.56
C THR A 176 13.52 12.62 18.67
N HIS A 177 13.51 13.17 17.45
CA HIS A 177 12.45 12.92 16.47
C HIS A 177 12.35 11.44 16.10
N ASN A 178 13.46 10.83 15.66
CA ASN A 178 13.47 9.43 15.23
C ASN A 178 13.27 8.47 16.41
N GLY A 179 13.86 8.73 17.57
CA GLY A 179 13.72 7.91 18.77
C GLY A 179 12.30 7.96 19.37
N SER A 180 11.64 9.11 19.34
CA SER A 180 10.23 9.23 19.74
C SER A 180 9.31 8.45 18.81
N ALA A 181 9.50 8.57 17.49
CA ALA A 181 8.76 7.79 16.51
C ALA A 181 8.96 6.28 16.70
N TYR A 182 10.21 5.84 16.86
CA TYR A 182 10.56 4.44 17.15
C TYR A 182 9.82 3.93 18.39
N THR A 183 9.82 4.71 19.48
CA THR A 183 9.14 4.37 20.74
C THR A 183 7.64 4.25 20.60
N GLN A 184 7.01 5.16 19.85
CA GLN A 184 5.60 5.06 19.53
C GLN A 184 5.29 3.77 18.75
N ILE A 185 6.06 3.47 17.71
CA ILE A 185 5.86 2.26 16.89
C ILE A 185 5.95 0.99 17.76
N MET A 186 6.95 0.92 18.63
CA MET A 186 7.11 -0.21 19.56
C MET A 186 5.94 -0.30 20.54
N PHE A 187 5.56 0.82 21.14
CA PHE A 187 4.45 0.87 22.08
C PHE A 187 3.14 0.41 21.43
N PHE A 188 2.78 0.95 20.27
CA PHE A 188 1.57 0.55 19.55
C PHE A 188 1.62 -0.90 19.07
N ASN A 189 2.80 -1.43 18.73
CA ASN A 189 2.96 -2.86 18.45
C ASN A 189 2.71 -3.73 19.69
N MET A 190 3.19 -3.34 20.87
CA MET A 190 2.91 -4.07 22.11
C MET A 190 1.43 -3.96 22.52
N MET A 191 0.81 -2.79 22.33
CA MET A 191 -0.63 -2.63 22.59
C MET A 191 -1.48 -3.45 21.62
N TYR A 192 -1.03 -3.59 20.38
CA TYR A 192 -1.65 -4.48 19.39
C TYR A 192 -1.57 -5.96 19.79
N ASP A 193 -0.40 -6.40 20.27
CA ASP A 193 -0.23 -7.76 20.80
C ASP A 193 -1.13 -8.01 22.01
N LEU A 194 -1.21 -7.03 22.93
CA LEU A 194 -2.09 -7.11 24.09
C LEU A 194 -3.57 -7.18 23.68
N ALA A 195 -4.01 -6.31 22.78
CA ALA A 195 -5.38 -6.31 22.27
C ALA A 195 -5.72 -7.66 21.62
N THR A 196 -4.84 -8.16 20.76
CA THR A 196 -5.02 -9.43 20.07
C THR A 196 -5.04 -10.61 21.04
N GLY A 197 -4.12 -10.63 22.01
CA GLY A 197 -4.05 -11.67 23.06
C GLY A 197 -5.29 -11.70 23.96
N LEU A 198 -5.97 -10.57 24.13
CA LEU A 198 -7.24 -10.45 24.85
C LEU A 198 -8.48 -10.65 23.96
N GLY A 199 -8.31 -10.91 22.66
CA GLY A 199 -9.41 -11.02 21.70
C GLY A 199 -10.14 -9.69 21.43
N ALA A 200 -9.48 -8.56 21.69
CA ALA A 200 -9.99 -7.22 21.42
C ALA A 200 -9.65 -6.77 19.99
N ASP A 201 -10.55 -6.01 19.38
CA ASP A 201 -10.36 -5.45 18.04
C ASP A 201 -9.50 -4.18 18.09
N TRP A 202 -8.30 -4.26 17.50
CA TRP A 202 -7.41 -3.12 17.35
C TRP A 202 -8.06 -1.95 16.60
N SER A 203 -8.97 -2.19 15.66
CA SER A 203 -9.59 -1.13 14.87
C SER A 203 -10.35 -0.12 15.73
N VAL A 204 -10.97 -0.59 16.82
CA VAL A 204 -11.67 0.25 17.79
C VAL A 204 -10.66 1.09 18.59
N ILE A 205 -9.58 0.46 19.05
CA ILE A 205 -8.52 1.12 19.82
C ILE A 205 -7.82 2.17 18.94
N HIS A 206 -7.52 1.82 17.69
CA HIS A 206 -6.88 2.70 16.73
C HIS A 206 -7.73 3.93 16.43
N LYS A 207 -9.04 3.78 16.24
CA LYS A 207 -9.96 4.92 16.10
C LYS A 207 -9.92 5.86 17.30
N ALA A 208 -9.88 5.31 18.52
CA ALA A 208 -9.77 6.12 19.74
C ALA A 208 -8.41 6.84 19.82
N VAL A 209 -7.32 6.15 19.50
CA VAL A 209 -5.96 6.73 19.44
C VAL A 209 -5.86 7.86 18.42
N LEU A 210 -6.50 7.72 17.25
CA LEU A 210 -6.53 8.76 16.23
C LEU A 210 -7.36 9.99 16.64
N ALA A 211 -8.38 9.79 17.47
CA ALA A 211 -9.25 10.87 17.94
C ALA A 211 -8.69 11.64 19.15
N ASP A 212 -7.78 11.04 19.91
CA ASP A 212 -7.23 11.65 21.13
C ASP A 212 -6.12 12.69 20.77
N PRO A 213 -6.33 13.98 21.08
CA PRO A 213 -5.34 15.02 20.79
C PRO A 213 -4.07 14.92 21.66
N PHE A 214 -4.08 14.15 22.75
CA PHE A 214 -2.93 13.94 23.63
C PHE A 214 -2.06 12.76 23.19
N ILE A 215 -2.52 11.94 22.25
CA ILE A 215 -1.75 10.80 21.74
C ILE A 215 -1.14 11.16 20.38
N PRO A 216 0.21 11.27 20.30
CA PRO A 216 0.88 11.33 19.01
C PRO A 216 0.58 10.05 18.21
N ASN A 217 -0.20 10.19 17.14
CA ASN A 217 -0.83 9.05 16.47
C ASN A 217 -0.36 8.84 15.04
N ARG A 218 0.64 9.61 14.58
CA ARG A 218 1.27 9.44 13.25
C ARG A 218 1.77 8.02 13.01
N TYR A 219 2.19 7.33 14.07
CA TYR A 219 2.75 5.98 14.03
C TYR A 219 1.87 4.94 14.74
N ALA A 220 0.57 5.24 14.91
CA ALA A 220 -0.37 4.39 15.64
C ALA A 220 -0.70 3.07 14.93
N GLN A 221 -0.40 2.94 13.64
CA GLN A 221 -0.67 1.73 12.88
C GLN A 221 0.44 0.67 13.10
N PRO A 222 0.17 -0.47 13.79
CA PRO A 222 1.20 -1.43 14.19
C PRO A 222 1.83 -2.20 13.02
N VAL A 223 1.01 -2.49 12.01
CA VAL A 223 1.42 -3.14 10.76
C VAL A 223 1.54 -2.07 9.68
N HIS A 224 2.77 -1.74 9.30
CA HIS A 224 3.06 -0.65 8.38
C HIS A 224 4.03 -1.08 7.27
N LYS A 225 3.64 -0.83 6.01
CA LYS A 225 4.30 -1.36 4.80
C LYS A 225 4.34 -2.89 4.78
N SER A 226 5.52 -3.48 4.78
CA SER A 226 5.77 -4.93 4.64
C SER A 226 5.64 -5.72 5.95
N GLY A 227 5.44 -5.06 7.10
CA GLY A 227 5.44 -5.77 8.38
C GLY A 227 5.38 -4.89 9.62
N ARG A 228 5.74 -5.48 10.76
CA ARG A 228 5.68 -4.86 12.07
C ARG A 228 7.03 -4.27 12.47
N GLY A 229 6.99 -3.38 13.45
CA GLY A 229 8.17 -2.71 13.97
C GLY A 229 8.68 -1.53 13.14
N ALA A 230 9.61 -0.80 13.74
CA ALA A 230 10.23 0.41 13.23
C ALA A 230 11.35 0.04 12.25
N GLY A 231 11.03 0.13 10.96
CA GLY A 231 11.93 -0.23 9.86
C GLY A 231 12.28 0.95 8.96
N GLY A 232 12.85 0.67 7.78
CA GLY A 232 13.40 1.66 6.85
C GLY A 232 14.80 2.15 7.23
N HIS A 233 15.41 2.90 6.30
CA HIS A 233 16.83 3.26 6.36
C HIS A 233 17.22 4.15 7.56
N CYS A 234 16.29 4.85 8.20
CA CYS A 234 16.58 5.75 9.32
C CYS A 234 16.39 5.08 10.69
N PHE A 235 15.24 4.46 10.96
CA PHE A 235 14.90 4.02 12.32
C PHE A 235 15.84 2.97 12.89
N ILE A 236 16.23 1.97 12.11
CA ILE A 236 17.09 0.88 12.57
C ILE A 236 18.48 1.42 12.96
N LYS A 237 19.14 2.12 12.03
CA LYS A 237 20.49 2.65 12.23
C LYS A 237 20.54 3.77 13.27
N ASP A 238 19.57 4.69 13.26
CA ASP A 238 19.61 5.86 14.13
C ASP A 238 19.30 5.47 15.59
N TYR A 239 18.43 4.48 15.82
CA TYR A 239 18.19 3.99 17.17
C TYR A 239 19.40 3.23 17.72
N ALA A 240 20.06 2.41 16.89
CA ALA A 240 21.31 1.73 17.26
C ALA A 240 22.39 2.74 17.67
N ALA A 241 22.60 3.76 16.84
CA ALA A 241 23.55 4.86 17.11
C ALA A 241 23.18 5.64 18.38
N LEU A 242 21.88 5.93 18.60
CA LEU A 242 21.38 6.62 19.80
C LEU A 242 21.61 5.79 21.07
N ARG A 243 21.33 4.48 21.04
CA ARG A 243 21.61 3.57 22.15
C ARG A 243 23.09 3.55 22.47
N GLU A 244 23.94 3.43 21.47
CA GLU A 244 25.39 3.34 21.64
C GLU A 244 25.98 4.62 22.26
N ILE A 245 25.59 5.79 21.76
CA ILE A 245 26.06 7.07 22.34
C ILE A 245 25.55 7.27 23.77
N TYR A 246 24.30 6.89 24.06
CA TYR A 246 23.75 6.98 25.41
C TYR A 246 24.52 6.07 26.38
N GLU A 247 24.75 4.82 26.00
CA GLU A 247 25.49 3.85 26.81
C GLU A 247 26.93 4.31 27.08
N LYS A 248 27.63 4.81 26.05
CA LYS A 248 28.98 5.36 26.18
C LYS A 248 29.02 6.59 27.10
N ARG A 249 28.01 7.46 27.01
CA ARG A 249 27.97 8.72 27.77
C ARG A 249 27.53 8.52 29.23
N PHE A 250 26.64 7.58 29.49
CA PHE A 250 26.05 7.31 30.79
C PHE A 250 26.24 5.85 31.23
N PRO A 251 27.49 5.35 31.34
CA PRO A 251 27.75 3.95 31.66
C PRO A 251 27.28 3.54 33.06
N ALA A 252 27.01 4.51 33.95
CA ALA A 252 26.46 4.28 35.28
C ALA A 252 24.93 4.07 35.27
N ASP A 253 24.20 4.54 34.26
CA ASP A 253 22.75 4.34 34.17
C ASP A 253 22.41 2.97 33.57
N LYS A 254 22.56 1.94 34.41
CA LYS A 254 22.33 0.56 33.99
C LYS A 254 20.88 0.31 33.58
N ILE A 255 19.92 0.98 34.20
CA ILE A 255 18.49 0.79 33.92
C ILE A 255 18.12 1.45 32.59
N GLY A 256 18.56 2.69 32.37
CA GLY A 256 18.34 3.40 31.10
C GLY A 256 18.94 2.64 29.91
N VAL A 257 20.18 2.15 30.05
CA VAL A 257 20.83 1.33 29.01
C VAL A 257 20.07 0.01 28.78
N ALA A 258 19.64 -0.67 29.84
CA ALA A 258 18.85 -1.90 29.72
C ALA A 258 17.52 -1.67 28.99
N LEU A 259 16.83 -0.55 29.28
CA LEU A 259 15.59 -0.17 28.61
C LEU A 259 15.78 0.00 27.10
N MET A 260 16.82 0.75 26.68
CA MET A 260 17.11 0.98 25.27
C MET A 260 17.48 -0.33 24.54
N ARG A 261 18.25 -1.21 25.19
CA ARG A 261 18.58 -2.55 24.65
C ARG A 261 17.34 -3.43 24.50
N ALA A 262 16.45 -3.45 25.50
CA ALA A 262 15.22 -4.23 25.42
C ALA A 262 14.31 -3.74 24.27
N HIS A 263 14.27 -2.43 24.08
CA HIS A 263 13.49 -1.81 23.02
C HIS A 263 14.05 -2.11 21.62
N GLU A 264 15.38 -2.04 21.47
CA GLU A 264 16.11 -2.49 20.27
C GLU A 264 15.81 -3.97 19.97
N GLN A 265 15.95 -4.84 20.97
CA GLN A 265 15.69 -6.28 20.85
C GLN A 265 14.24 -6.57 20.44
N LYS A 266 13.26 -5.86 21.01
CA LYS A 266 11.86 -6.04 20.64
C LYS A 266 11.59 -5.64 19.19
N ASN A 267 12.24 -4.58 18.70
CA ASN A 267 12.10 -4.20 17.30
C ASN A 267 12.72 -5.25 16.37
N ILE A 268 13.90 -5.77 16.71
CA ILE A 268 14.56 -6.86 15.98
C ILE A 268 13.62 -8.06 15.86
N GLU A 269 12.97 -8.46 16.96
CA GLU A 269 11.97 -9.54 16.96
C GLU A 269 10.80 -9.26 16.01
N LEU A 270 10.24 -8.04 16.01
CA LEU A 270 9.12 -7.67 15.14
C LEU A 270 9.51 -7.61 13.65
N LEU A 271 10.67 -7.05 13.33
CA LEU A 271 11.19 -6.98 11.97
C LEU A 271 11.46 -8.40 11.42
N ARG A 272 12.12 -9.26 12.22
CA ARG A 272 12.40 -10.66 11.87
C ARG A 272 11.13 -11.47 11.66
N SER A 273 10.19 -11.41 12.60
CA SER A 273 8.94 -12.19 12.55
C SER A 273 8.04 -11.84 11.37
N THR A 274 8.21 -10.64 10.80
CA THR A 274 7.44 -10.19 9.63
C THR A 274 8.26 -10.12 8.35
N GLY A 275 9.54 -10.53 8.37
CA GLY A 275 10.43 -10.48 7.21
C GLY A 275 10.68 -9.05 6.69
N LYS A 276 10.51 -8.04 7.54
CA LYS A 276 10.60 -6.63 7.16
C LYS A 276 12.03 -6.11 7.33
N ASP A 277 12.56 -5.50 6.27
CA ASP A 277 13.82 -4.75 6.25
C ASP A 277 15.02 -5.57 6.79
N LEU A 278 15.07 -6.87 6.49
CA LEU A 278 16.10 -7.80 7.00
C LEU A 278 17.51 -7.44 6.53
N ASP A 279 17.63 -6.91 5.31
CA ASP A 279 18.88 -6.40 4.73
C ASP A 279 19.42 -5.19 5.50
N LEU A 280 18.53 -4.28 5.90
CA LEU A 280 18.90 -3.14 6.75
C LEU A 280 19.25 -3.58 8.15
N LEU A 281 18.57 -4.61 8.66
CA LEU A 281 18.82 -5.19 9.97
C LEU A 281 20.21 -5.85 10.02
N SER A 282 20.56 -6.70 9.04
CA SER A 282 21.89 -7.31 9.00
C SER A 282 22.98 -6.31 8.64
N GLY A 283 22.68 -5.27 7.87
CA GLY A 283 23.61 -4.17 7.63
C GLY A 283 24.02 -3.41 8.88
N VAL A 284 23.13 -3.25 9.86
CA VAL A 284 23.39 -2.52 11.11
C VAL A 284 23.97 -3.43 12.20
N TYR A 285 23.38 -4.61 12.41
CA TYR A 285 23.75 -5.50 13.51
C TYR A 285 24.62 -6.67 13.10
N GLY A 286 24.82 -6.91 11.80
CA GLY A 286 25.58 -8.05 11.25
C GLY A 286 24.69 -9.27 10.98
N GLU A 287 25.17 -10.20 10.15
CA GLU A 287 24.41 -11.39 9.72
C GLU A 287 23.96 -12.30 10.88
N HIS A 288 24.70 -12.31 11.99
CA HIS A 288 24.34 -13.10 13.18
C HIS A 288 22.97 -12.71 13.77
N VAL A 289 22.47 -11.49 13.51
CA VAL A 289 21.13 -11.07 13.93
C VAL A 289 20.03 -11.85 13.19
N LEU A 290 20.38 -12.45 12.04
CA LEU A 290 19.51 -13.31 11.27
C LEU A 290 19.67 -14.79 11.67
N GLU A 291 20.84 -15.19 12.18
CA GLU A 291 21.15 -16.55 12.64
C GLU A 291 20.35 -16.95 13.91
N HIS A 292 20.12 -18.26 14.07
CA HIS A 292 19.36 -18.84 15.20
C HIS A 292 17.97 -18.23 15.42
N ILE A 293 17.05 -18.56 14.52
CA ILE A 293 15.62 -18.49 14.78
C ILE A 293 15.18 -19.93 15.01
N PRO A 294 14.86 -20.39 16.25
CA PRO A 294 13.84 -21.45 16.31
C PRO A 294 12.69 -20.85 15.54
N ALA A 295 12.26 -21.49 14.44
CA ALA A 295 11.15 -21.00 13.65
C ALA A 295 10.06 -20.57 14.64
N THR A 296 9.94 -19.27 14.92
CA THR A 296 8.65 -18.73 15.28
C THR A 296 7.85 -19.19 14.11
N PRO A 297 6.83 -20.05 14.33
CA PRO A 297 6.19 -20.74 13.24
C PRO A 297 5.99 -19.67 12.19
N GLN A 298 6.48 -19.90 10.96
CA GLN A 298 5.77 -19.30 9.85
C GLN A 298 4.32 -19.45 10.27
N ALA A 299 3.52 -18.41 10.13
CA ALA A 299 2.12 -18.72 9.92
C ALA A 299 1.99 -19.51 8.58
N SER A 300 2.71 -20.64 8.38
CA SER A 300 2.08 -21.95 8.31
C SER A 300 0.90 -21.82 9.24
N ALA A 301 -0.23 -21.44 8.66
CA ALA A 301 -1.48 -21.37 9.34
C ALA A 301 -1.52 -22.63 10.21
N ALA A 302 -1.29 -22.46 11.52
CA ALA A 302 -1.70 -23.46 12.48
C ALA A 302 -3.13 -23.79 12.03
N PRO A 303 -3.48 -25.06 11.76
CA PRO A 303 -4.76 -25.39 11.17
C PRO A 303 -5.81 -24.60 11.94
N VAL A 304 -6.37 -23.60 11.26
CA VAL A 304 -7.26 -22.65 11.89
C VAL A 304 -8.33 -23.54 12.50
N PRO A 305 -8.56 -23.48 13.83
CA PRO A 305 -9.52 -24.38 14.44
C PRO A 305 -10.80 -24.26 13.63
N VAL A 306 -11.19 -25.37 13.00
CA VAL A 306 -12.36 -25.39 12.14
C VAL A 306 -13.51 -24.94 13.03
N ALA A 307 -14.03 -23.76 12.77
CA ALA A 307 -15.11 -23.24 13.57
C ALA A 307 -16.28 -24.22 13.44
N ASP A 308 -17.01 -24.49 14.53
CA ASP A 308 -18.23 -25.30 14.52
C ASP A 308 -19.39 -24.54 13.85
N ILE A 309 -19.08 -23.88 12.72
CA ILE A 309 -19.97 -23.11 11.87
C ILE A 309 -20.38 -24.02 10.72
N ARG A 310 -21.66 -24.03 10.40
CA ARG A 310 -22.22 -24.70 9.24
C ARG A 310 -22.91 -23.66 8.36
N LEU A 311 -22.33 -23.42 7.20
CA LEU A 311 -22.65 -22.26 6.37
C LEU A 311 -23.58 -22.64 5.21
N LEU A 312 -24.65 -21.88 4.99
CA LEU A 312 -25.41 -21.88 3.74
C LEU A 312 -25.01 -20.66 2.90
N ILE A 313 -24.50 -20.88 1.71
CA ILE A 313 -24.17 -19.84 0.74
C ILE A 313 -25.26 -19.79 -0.33
N CYS A 314 -25.78 -18.60 -0.62
CA CYS A 314 -26.69 -18.37 -1.74
C CYS A 314 -25.96 -17.59 -2.84
N ALA A 315 -25.74 -18.23 -3.99
CA ALA A 315 -24.98 -17.68 -5.10
C ALA A 315 -25.76 -17.74 -6.43
N GLN A 316 -25.32 -16.95 -7.41
CA GLN A 316 -25.91 -17.00 -8.76
C GLN A 316 -25.37 -18.17 -9.58
N SER A 317 -24.08 -18.45 -9.47
CA SER A 317 -23.38 -19.55 -10.16
C SER A 317 -22.45 -20.24 -9.17
N ALA A 318 -22.20 -21.52 -9.42
CA ALA A 318 -21.17 -22.31 -8.74
C ALA A 318 -20.22 -22.98 -9.75
N ASP A 319 -20.24 -22.52 -11.02
CA ASP A 319 -19.39 -23.04 -12.09
C ASP A 319 -18.04 -22.32 -12.09
N GLU A 320 -16.96 -23.06 -11.86
CA GLU A 320 -15.57 -22.56 -11.88
C GLU A 320 -15.18 -21.95 -13.25
N ARG A 321 -15.87 -22.36 -14.33
CA ARG A 321 -15.60 -21.88 -15.70
C ARG A 321 -16.36 -20.61 -16.04
N ASP A 322 -17.19 -20.10 -15.13
CA ASP A 322 -17.93 -18.86 -15.34
C ASP A 322 -16.93 -17.67 -15.43
N PRO A 323 -16.92 -16.91 -16.54
CA PRO A 323 -15.96 -15.84 -16.76
C PRO A 323 -16.18 -14.63 -15.83
N THR A 324 -17.36 -14.53 -15.19
CA THR A 324 -17.72 -13.42 -14.30
C THR A 324 -17.76 -13.84 -12.83
N LEU A 325 -18.24 -15.04 -12.54
CA LEU A 325 -18.49 -15.53 -11.18
C LEU A 325 -17.60 -16.71 -10.75
N GLY A 326 -16.72 -17.20 -11.63
CA GLY A 326 -15.83 -18.34 -11.34
C GLY A 326 -14.89 -18.09 -10.15
N PHE A 327 -14.50 -16.83 -9.91
CA PHE A 327 -13.68 -16.44 -8.75
C PHE A 327 -14.30 -16.83 -7.40
N PHE A 328 -15.64 -16.97 -7.35
CA PHE A 328 -16.34 -17.31 -6.12
C PHE A 328 -16.05 -18.75 -5.65
N HIS A 329 -15.51 -19.60 -6.52
CA HIS A 329 -15.03 -20.92 -6.12
C HIS A 329 -13.91 -20.83 -5.08
N ALA A 330 -12.95 -19.90 -5.27
CA ALA A 330 -11.88 -19.70 -4.29
C ALA A 330 -12.39 -19.19 -2.94
N TRP A 331 -13.47 -18.39 -2.95
CA TRP A 331 -14.17 -18.01 -1.72
C TRP A 331 -14.75 -19.23 -1.00
N VAL A 332 -15.41 -20.13 -1.75
CA VAL A 332 -15.94 -21.38 -1.22
C VAL A 332 -14.84 -22.25 -0.63
N ASP A 333 -13.70 -22.37 -1.32
CA ASP A 333 -12.57 -23.18 -0.85
C ASP A 333 -11.97 -22.64 0.46
N GLU A 334 -11.81 -21.32 0.58
CA GLU A 334 -11.31 -20.68 1.81
C GLU A 334 -12.33 -20.78 2.95
N LEU A 335 -13.63 -20.61 2.67
CA LEU A 335 -14.70 -20.80 3.65
C LEU A 335 -14.78 -22.26 4.13
N ALA A 336 -14.65 -23.21 3.21
CA ALA A 336 -14.65 -24.64 3.49
C ALA A 336 -13.49 -25.03 4.41
N ARG A 337 -12.30 -24.43 4.25
CA ARG A 337 -11.14 -24.68 5.13
C ARG A 337 -11.33 -24.20 6.58
N ARG A 338 -12.33 -23.36 6.84
CA ARG A 338 -12.55 -22.71 8.16
C ARG A 338 -13.86 -23.06 8.82
N THR A 339 -14.70 -23.85 8.13
CA THR A 339 -16.03 -24.23 8.61
C THR A 339 -16.20 -25.74 8.61
N LYS A 340 -17.07 -26.24 9.48
CA LYS A 340 -17.37 -27.66 9.57
C LYS A 340 -18.07 -28.19 8.33
N HIS A 341 -18.96 -27.37 7.76
CA HIS A 341 -19.72 -27.73 6.58
C HIS A 341 -20.14 -26.49 5.80
N VAL A 342 -20.12 -26.57 4.47
CA VAL A 342 -20.66 -25.54 3.58
C VAL A 342 -21.73 -26.16 2.68
N SER A 343 -22.91 -25.56 2.65
CA SER A 343 -23.98 -25.84 1.70
C SER A 343 -24.09 -24.68 0.72
N ILE A 344 -24.17 -24.93 -0.59
CA ILE A 344 -24.28 -23.88 -1.62
C ILE A 344 -25.58 -24.07 -2.39
N ALA A 345 -26.49 -23.11 -2.29
CA ALA A 345 -27.65 -23.01 -3.16
C ALA A 345 -27.32 -22.06 -4.33
N TYR A 346 -27.36 -22.57 -5.57
CA TYR A 346 -26.96 -21.80 -6.75
C TYR A 346 -27.99 -21.87 -7.88
N LEU A 347 -28.10 -20.79 -8.66
CA LEU A 347 -29.20 -20.61 -9.61
C LEU A 347 -29.04 -21.41 -10.91
N GLN A 348 -27.83 -21.42 -11.47
CA GLN A 348 -27.48 -22.00 -12.78
C GLN A 348 -26.03 -22.48 -12.80
N GLY A 349 -25.69 -23.39 -13.71
CA GLY A 349 -24.33 -23.92 -13.90
C GLY A 349 -24.10 -25.28 -13.25
N THR A 350 -22.83 -25.70 -13.17
CA THR A 350 -22.43 -26.97 -12.55
C THR A 350 -21.46 -26.75 -11.41
N ALA A 351 -21.69 -27.40 -10.27
CA ALA A 351 -20.78 -27.39 -9.14
C ALA A 351 -19.91 -28.65 -9.18
N LYS A 352 -18.69 -28.53 -9.70
CA LYS A 352 -17.68 -29.60 -9.77
C LYS A 352 -16.41 -29.13 -9.05
N GLY A 353 -15.58 -30.06 -8.57
CA GLY A 353 -14.30 -29.72 -7.93
C GLY A 353 -14.41 -29.12 -6.53
N LEU A 354 -15.58 -29.24 -5.88
CA LEU A 354 -15.79 -28.72 -4.54
C LEU A 354 -15.11 -29.58 -3.46
N PRO A 355 -14.64 -28.98 -2.35
CA PRO A 355 -14.07 -29.72 -1.22
C PRO A 355 -15.06 -30.70 -0.58
N ASP A 356 -14.54 -31.74 0.09
CA ASP A 356 -15.36 -32.84 0.66
C ASP A 356 -16.43 -32.38 1.67
N ASN A 357 -16.17 -31.30 2.40
CA ASN A 357 -17.11 -30.73 3.36
C ASN A 357 -18.10 -29.74 2.72
N VAL A 358 -18.14 -29.64 1.39
CA VAL A 358 -19.05 -28.77 0.64
C VAL A 358 -20.12 -29.57 -0.09
N ARG A 359 -21.37 -29.15 0.05
CA ARG A 359 -22.53 -29.73 -0.62
C ARG A 359 -23.25 -28.69 -1.46
N ALA A 360 -23.52 -28.99 -2.73
CA ALA A 360 -24.15 -28.03 -3.64
C ALA A 360 -25.56 -28.45 -4.06
N PHE A 361 -26.46 -27.47 -4.17
CA PHE A 361 -27.86 -27.63 -4.55
C PHE A 361 -28.22 -26.69 -5.70
N SER A 362 -28.50 -27.25 -6.87
CA SER A 362 -28.94 -26.47 -8.03
C SER A 362 -30.43 -26.11 -7.92
N LEU A 363 -30.75 -24.84 -8.13
CA LEU A 363 -32.14 -24.40 -8.30
C LEU A 363 -32.66 -24.69 -9.73
N GLY A 364 -31.75 -24.88 -10.69
CA GLY A 364 -32.01 -25.40 -12.03
C GLY A 364 -32.65 -24.41 -13.00
N LYS A 365 -32.27 -23.13 -12.97
CA LYS A 365 -32.78 -22.12 -13.92
C LYS A 365 -32.50 -22.48 -15.38
N ASP A 366 -31.36 -23.11 -15.64
CA ASP A 366 -30.86 -23.60 -16.93
C ASP A 366 -31.50 -24.93 -17.37
N THR A 367 -31.84 -25.80 -16.42
CA THR A 367 -32.43 -27.12 -16.70
C THR A 367 -33.97 -27.09 -16.85
N LEU A 368 -34.64 -26.12 -16.25
CA LEU A 368 -36.10 -25.99 -16.33
C LEU A 368 -36.56 -25.48 -17.70
N ARG A 369 -37.53 -26.17 -18.32
CA ARG A 369 -38.22 -25.75 -19.56
C ARG A 369 -39.55 -25.04 -19.26
N GLY A 370 -40.05 -24.23 -20.19
CA GLY A 370 -41.35 -23.54 -20.08
C GLY A 370 -41.27 -22.01 -19.94
N PRO A 371 -42.42 -21.31 -19.77
CA PRO A 371 -42.47 -19.86 -19.72
C PRO A 371 -41.70 -19.26 -18.54
N ARG A 372 -41.15 -18.05 -18.73
CA ARG A 372 -40.27 -17.36 -17.74
C ARG A 372 -40.90 -17.29 -16.35
N PHE A 373 -42.19 -16.97 -16.25
CA PHE A 373 -42.92 -16.88 -14.98
C PHE A 373 -42.93 -18.22 -14.22
N TRP A 374 -43.31 -19.31 -14.89
CA TRP A 374 -43.36 -20.64 -14.28
C TRP A 374 -41.97 -21.18 -13.92
N LYS A 375 -40.94 -20.88 -14.72
CA LYS A 375 -39.56 -21.20 -14.33
C LYS A 375 -39.18 -20.50 -13.02
N ARG A 376 -39.48 -19.21 -12.88
CA ARG A 376 -39.24 -18.43 -11.67
C ARG A 376 -39.91 -19.04 -10.45
N MET A 377 -41.21 -19.34 -10.55
CA MET A 377 -41.93 -19.99 -9.46
C MET A 377 -41.29 -21.32 -9.04
N ARG A 378 -40.93 -22.18 -10.00
CA ARG A 378 -40.37 -23.50 -9.71
C ARG A 378 -39.04 -23.44 -8.99
N TYR A 379 -38.10 -22.61 -9.45
CA TYR A 379 -36.80 -22.50 -8.78
C TYR A 379 -36.91 -21.76 -7.43
N THR A 380 -37.87 -20.85 -7.27
CA THR A 380 -38.18 -20.23 -5.97
C THR A 380 -38.73 -21.25 -4.98
N VAL A 381 -39.67 -22.11 -5.39
CA VAL A 381 -40.18 -23.20 -4.54
C VAL A 381 -39.05 -24.17 -4.16
N ARG A 382 -38.16 -24.51 -5.10
CA ARG A 382 -36.96 -25.31 -4.81
C ARG A 382 -36.05 -24.63 -3.78
N PHE A 383 -35.83 -23.32 -3.90
CA PHE A 383 -35.05 -22.56 -2.92
C PHE A 383 -35.65 -22.66 -1.52
N TRP A 384 -36.95 -22.42 -1.37
CA TRP A 384 -37.66 -22.57 -0.09
C TRP A 384 -37.57 -24.01 0.45
N TRP A 385 -37.75 -25.00 -0.42
CA TRP A 385 -37.64 -26.41 -0.05
C TRP A 385 -36.25 -26.74 0.46
N TYR A 386 -35.17 -26.32 -0.23
CA TYR A 386 -33.79 -26.53 0.22
C TYR A 386 -33.49 -25.79 1.52
N ALA A 387 -33.87 -24.51 1.62
CA ALA A 387 -33.68 -23.71 2.82
C ALA A 387 -34.35 -24.34 4.04
N TRP A 388 -35.56 -24.90 3.89
CA TRP A 388 -36.27 -25.59 4.96
C TRP A 388 -35.73 -27.00 5.24
N ARG A 389 -35.61 -27.84 4.21
CA ARG A 389 -35.24 -29.27 4.32
C ARG A 389 -33.88 -29.49 4.96
N TYR A 390 -32.96 -28.57 4.72
CA TYR A 390 -31.59 -28.60 5.23
C TYR A 390 -31.36 -27.57 6.35
N ALA A 391 -32.42 -27.04 6.96
CA ALA A 391 -32.33 -26.08 8.07
C ALA A 391 -31.52 -26.59 9.28
N ARG A 392 -31.29 -27.91 9.41
CA ARG A 392 -30.42 -28.50 10.44
C ARG A 392 -28.96 -28.59 10.02
N ASP A 393 -28.66 -28.44 8.74
CA ASP A 393 -27.33 -28.62 8.16
C ASP A 393 -26.55 -27.29 8.12
N TYR A 394 -27.19 -26.17 8.47
CA TYR A 394 -26.56 -24.86 8.59
C TYR A 394 -27.09 -24.08 9.79
N ASP A 395 -26.26 -23.20 10.35
CA ASP A 395 -26.58 -22.22 11.41
C ASP A 395 -26.34 -20.78 10.93
N THR A 396 -25.53 -20.61 9.89
CA THR A 396 -25.18 -19.32 9.28
C THR A 396 -25.60 -19.29 7.82
N VAL A 397 -26.04 -18.12 7.34
CA VAL A 397 -26.40 -17.90 5.93
C VAL A 397 -25.61 -16.71 5.38
N LEU A 398 -24.88 -16.93 4.28
CA LEU A 398 -24.20 -15.89 3.52
C LEU A 398 -24.85 -15.73 2.15
N VAL A 399 -25.46 -14.57 1.91
CA VAL A 399 -26.02 -14.22 0.60
C VAL A 399 -25.03 -13.37 -0.16
N TYR A 400 -24.56 -13.87 -1.31
CA TYR A 400 -23.55 -13.20 -2.13
C TYR A 400 -24.17 -12.43 -3.30
N ILE A 401 -24.02 -11.10 -3.28
CA ILE A 401 -24.41 -10.10 -4.29
C ILE A 401 -25.93 -9.99 -4.56
N ASN A 402 -26.67 -11.09 -4.57
CA ASN A 402 -28.07 -11.14 -4.98
C ASN A 402 -29.04 -10.95 -3.79
N THR A 403 -29.60 -9.74 -3.68
CA THR A 403 -30.50 -9.36 -2.58
C THR A 403 -31.81 -10.16 -2.56
N GLU A 404 -32.23 -10.75 -3.69
CA GLU A 404 -33.50 -11.48 -3.78
C GLU A 404 -33.52 -12.72 -2.89
N TYR A 405 -32.38 -13.41 -2.71
CA TYR A 405 -32.30 -14.55 -1.79
C TYR A 405 -32.48 -14.14 -0.34
N MET A 406 -31.97 -12.96 0.04
CA MET A 406 -32.16 -12.43 1.39
C MET A 406 -33.61 -12.03 1.64
N ILE A 407 -34.29 -11.45 0.64
CA ILE A 407 -35.72 -11.11 0.74
C ILE A 407 -36.58 -12.38 0.83
N LEU A 408 -36.27 -13.41 0.03
CA LEU A 408 -37.00 -14.66 0.04
C LEU A 408 -36.75 -15.44 1.33
N GLY A 409 -35.50 -15.72 1.69
CA GLY A 409 -35.16 -16.58 2.83
C GLY A 409 -35.17 -15.88 4.19
N GLY A 410 -35.08 -14.55 4.23
CA GLY A 410 -34.80 -13.78 5.44
C GLY A 410 -35.77 -14.00 6.59
N LEU A 411 -37.08 -14.04 6.32
CA LEU A 411 -38.09 -14.30 7.36
C LEU A 411 -37.94 -15.72 7.93
N LEU A 412 -37.70 -16.71 7.08
CA LEU A 412 -37.50 -18.09 7.50
C LEU A 412 -36.26 -18.23 8.39
N TRP A 413 -35.14 -17.68 7.95
CA TRP A 413 -33.88 -17.75 8.70
C TRP A 413 -33.98 -17.05 10.04
N ARG A 414 -34.67 -15.90 10.10
CA ARG A 414 -34.97 -15.22 11.36
C ARG A 414 -35.83 -16.06 12.30
N LEU A 415 -36.89 -16.70 11.80
CA LEU A 415 -37.73 -17.61 12.60
C LEU A 415 -36.98 -18.85 13.09
N LEU A 416 -36.00 -19.32 12.32
CA LEU A 416 -35.15 -20.45 12.66
C LEU A 416 -33.91 -20.06 13.50
N GLY A 417 -33.78 -18.80 13.90
CA GLY A 417 -32.65 -18.30 14.70
C GLY A 417 -31.29 -18.40 14.00
N LYS A 418 -31.25 -18.32 12.67
CA LYS A 418 -30.02 -18.37 11.87
C LYS A 418 -29.34 -17.01 11.83
N LYS A 419 -28.02 -17.02 11.84
CA LYS A 419 -27.20 -15.83 11.57
C LYS A 419 -27.21 -15.52 10.08
N THR A 420 -27.43 -14.28 9.67
CA THR A 420 -27.53 -13.90 8.25
C THR A 420 -26.57 -12.77 7.88
N ALA A 421 -25.83 -12.96 6.79
CA ALA A 421 -24.92 -11.99 6.23
C ALA A 421 -25.27 -11.72 4.76
N LEU A 422 -25.20 -10.46 4.35
CA LEU A 422 -25.41 -10.05 2.96
C LEU A 422 -24.18 -9.31 2.44
N ILE A 423 -23.50 -9.86 1.45
CA ILE A 423 -22.48 -9.11 0.69
C ILE A 423 -23.18 -8.44 -0.49
N SER A 424 -23.18 -7.11 -0.57
CA SER A 424 -23.81 -6.40 -1.69
C SER A 424 -23.16 -5.05 -1.98
N ASN A 425 -22.77 -4.88 -3.24
CA ASN A 425 -22.38 -3.57 -3.81
C ASN A 425 -23.47 -3.03 -4.74
N ALA A 426 -24.71 -3.49 -4.55
CA ALA A 426 -25.78 -3.32 -5.53
C ALA A 426 -26.08 -1.86 -5.84
N GLN A 427 -26.10 -1.53 -7.14
CA GLN A 427 -26.83 -0.38 -7.69
C GLN A 427 -28.31 -0.72 -7.99
N GLU A 428 -28.85 -1.75 -7.31
CA GLU A 428 -30.24 -2.15 -7.49
C GLU A 428 -31.22 -1.08 -7.02
N LYS A 429 -32.51 -1.24 -7.37
CA LYS A 429 -33.58 -0.35 -6.93
C LYS A 429 -33.53 -0.18 -5.40
N ARG A 430 -33.43 1.08 -4.94
CA ARG A 430 -33.30 1.50 -3.53
C ARG A 430 -34.20 0.78 -2.53
N TRP A 431 -35.37 0.30 -2.94
CA TRP A 431 -36.28 -0.43 -2.05
C TRP A 431 -35.84 -1.88 -1.77
N LYS A 432 -35.24 -2.59 -2.74
CA LYS A 432 -34.85 -4.01 -2.59
C LYS A 432 -33.78 -4.18 -1.52
N ILE A 433 -32.70 -3.41 -1.63
CA ILE A 433 -31.59 -3.46 -0.68
C ILE A 433 -32.04 -3.08 0.74
N ARG A 434 -32.98 -2.15 0.90
CA ARG A 434 -33.54 -1.78 2.20
C ARG A 434 -34.35 -2.90 2.85
N ILE A 435 -35.04 -3.72 2.07
CA ILE A 435 -35.75 -4.89 2.61
C ILE A 435 -34.74 -5.99 2.95
N ALA A 436 -33.81 -6.29 2.04
CA ALA A 436 -32.78 -7.30 2.26
C ALA A 436 -31.94 -7.00 3.51
N ALA A 437 -31.49 -5.76 3.69
CA ALA A 437 -30.70 -5.34 4.85
C ALA A 437 -31.44 -5.50 6.20
N ARG A 438 -32.79 -5.46 6.22
CA ARG A 438 -33.57 -5.70 7.44
C ARG A 438 -33.57 -7.16 7.89
N PHE A 439 -33.28 -8.08 6.98
CA PHE A 439 -33.19 -9.52 7.26
C PHE A 439 -31.75 -10.00 7.44
N ALA A 440 -30.76 -9.14 7.18
CA ALA A 440 -29.35 -9.41 7.40
C ALA A 440 -28.93 -8.92 8.79
N ASP A 441 -28.27 -9.75 9.58
CA ASP A 441 -27.62 -9.34 10.83
C ASP A 441 -26.41 -8.42 10.56
N VAL A 442 -25.69 -8.69 9.47
CA VAL A 442 -24.58 -7.86 8.98
C VAL A 442 -24.66 -7.69 7.47
N VAL A 443 -24.39 -6.47 7.00
CA VAL A 443 -24.28 -6.16 5.57
C VAL A 443 -22.83 -5.84 5.27
N PHE A 444 -22.24 -6.50 4.28
CA PHE A 444 -20.90 -6.21 3.81
C PHE A 444 -20.93 -5.46 2.48
N TYR A 445 -20.04 -4.47 2.36
CA TYR A 445 -19.84 -3.69 1.13
C TYR A 445 -18.35 -3.55 0.85
N THR A 446 -17.98 -3.27 -0.39
CA THR A 446 -16.57 -3.08 -0.79
C THR A 446 -16.31 -1.71 -1.44
N ASP A 447 -17.33 -0.86 -1.50
CA ASP A 447 -17.31 0.48 -2.08
C ASP A 447 -18.15 1.37 -1.16
N ASP A 448 -17.55 2.42 -0.60
CA ASP A 448 -18.16 3.35 0.36
C ASP A 448 -19.32 4.16 -0.25
N ARG A 449 -19.39 4.23 -1.59
CA ARG A 449 -20.50 4.82 -2.33
C ARG A 449 -21.66 3.85 -2.57
N ALA A 450 -21.48 2.55 -2.28
CA ALA A 450 -22.55 1.58 -2.41
C ALA A 450 -23.71 1.92 -1.47
N MET A 451 -24.95 1.67 -1.91
CA MET A 451 -26.12 1.89 -1.05
C MET A 451 -26.05 1.10 0.27
N ALA A 452 -25.32 -0.02 0.26
CA ALA A 452 -25.06 -0.86 1.42
C ALA A 452 -24.24 -0.14 2.51
N ALA A 453 -23.35 0.79 2.15
CA ALA A 453 -22.52 1.53 3.11
C ALA A 453 -23.34 2.40 4.08
N GLY A 454 -24.58 2.76 3.71
CA GLY A 454 -25.45 3.61 4.53
C GLY A 454 -26.22 2.90 5.65
N PHE A 455 -26.06 1.59 5.87
CA PHE A 455 -26.75 0.88 6.96
C PHE A 455 -25.90 0.87 8.24
N SER A 456 -26.54 0.96 9.41
CA SER A 456 -25.85 1.01 10.72
C SER A 456 -25.07 -0.26 11.06
N HIS A 457 -25.48 -1.39 10.49
CA HIS A 457 -24.82 -2.70 10.61
C HIS A 457 -24.07 -3.08 9.33
N ALA A 458 -23.68 -2.07 8.53
CA ALA A 458 -22.83 -2.25 7.37
C ALA A 458 -21.35 -2.28 7.78
N GLN A 459 -20.57 -3.14 7.16
CA GLN A 459 -19.13 -3.23 7.34
C GLN A 459 -18.43 -3.28 5.99
N GLU A 460 -17.38 -2.49 5.85
CA GLU A 460 -16.52 -2.53 4.69
C GLU A 460 -15.68 -3.81 4.72
N ILE A 461 -15.68 -4.54 3.60
CA ILE A 461 -14.75 -5.65 3.36
C ILE A 461 -13.96 -5.37 2.08
N PRO A 462 -12.65 -5.68 2.07
CA PRO A 462 -11.85 -5.59 0.86
C PRO A 462 -12.23 -6.67 -0.16
N ALA A 463 -11.46 -6.73 -1.26
CA ALA A 463 -11.85 -7.47 -2.44
C ALA A 463 -12.02 -9.00 -2.25
N GLY A 464 -11.07 -9.68 -1.60
CA GLY A 464 -11.07 -11.14 -1.50
C GLY A 464 -10.48 -11.77 -2.74
N ILE A 465 -9.16 -11.66 -2.85
CA ILE A 465 -8.31 -12.18 -3.92
C ILE A 465 -7.61 -13.46 -3.44
N GLU A 466 -7.69 -14.51 -4.23
CA GLU A 466 -6.91 -15.73 -3.99
C GLU A 466 -5.48 -15.53 -4.51
N THR A 467 -4.57 -15.07 -3.66
CA THR A 467 -3.22 -14.71 -4.11
C THR A 467 -2.33 -15.91 -4.44
N ARG A 468 -2.69 -17.12 -4.00
CA ARG A 468 -1.90 -18.35 -4.26
C ARG A 468 -1.98 -18.79 -5.72
N VAL A 469 -3.08 -18.55 -6.42
CA VAL A 469 -3.22 -18.94 -7.83
C VAL A 469 -2.44 -18.02 -8.78
N PHE A 470 -2.00 -16.85 -8.31
CA PHE A 470 -1.25 -15.86 -9.08
C PHE A 470 0.26 -15.87 -8.79
N ALA A 471 0.84 -17.01 -8.40
CA ALA A 471 2.23 -17.10 -7.95
C ALA A 471 3.28 -16.62 -8.98
N HIS A 472 4.33 -15.95 -8.48
CA HIS A 472 5.32 -15.19 -9.26
C HIS A 472 6.24 -16.07 -10.15
N SER A 473 6.38 -17.36 -9.84
CA SER A 473 7.37 -18.26 -10.45
C SER A 473 7.03 -18.76 -11.86
N ALA A 474 5.86 -18.43 -12.40
CA ALA A 474 5.39 -18.87 -13.72
C ALA A 474 5.29 -17.72 -14.75
N ARG A 475 5.92 -16.57 -14.48
CA ARG A 475 5.71 -15.38 -15.30
C ARG A 475 6.39 -15.49 -16.67
N THR A 476 5.61 -15.28 -17.73
CA THR A 476 6.05 -15.33 -19.14
C THR A 476 5.77 -14.01 -19.86
N ALA A 477 5.84 -12.90 -19.13
CA ALA A 477 5.38 -11.61 -19.60
C ALA A 477 6.14 -11.17 -20.85
N GLN A 478 5.40 -10.86 -21.92
CA GLN A 478 6.01 -10.31 -23.12
C GLN A 478 6.37 -8.83 -22.88
N PRO A 479 7.60 -8.37 -23.17
CA PRO A 479 7.95 -6.96 -23.00
C PRO A 479 6.98 -6.06 -23.76
N ARG A 480 6.55 -4.95 -23.14
CA ARG A 480 5.63 -3.96 -23.74
C ARG A 480 4.22 -4.49 -24.07
N SER A 481 3.82 -5.62 -23.48
CA SER A 481 2.44 -6.09 -23.51
C SER A 481 1.58 -5.39 -22.46
N LEU A 482 0.45 -4.86 -22.91
CA LEU A 482 -0.54 -4.18 -22.09
C LEU A 482 -1.80 -5.04 -22.01
N LEU A 483 -2.43 -5.05 -20.84
CA LEU A 483 -3.62 -5.83 -20.55
C LEU A 483 -4.74 -4.93 -20.02
N PHE A 484 -5.93 -5.09 -20.61
CA PHE A 484 -7.18 -4.75 -19.97
C PHE A 484 -7.98 -6.04 -19.73
N ALA A 485 -8.54 -6.21 -18.54
CA ALA A 485 -9.45 -7.31 -18.22
C ALA A 485 -10.71 -6.81 -17.50
N GLY A 486 -11.88 -7.10 -18.05
CA GLY A 486 -13.17 -6.76 -17.44
C GLY A 486 -14.31 -6.68 -18.46
N ARG A 487 -15.56 -6.56 -17.97
CA ARG A 487 -16.75 -6.34 -18.84
C ARG A 487 -16.53 -5.12 -19.74
N ILE A 488 -16.90 -5.24 -21.02
CA ILE A 488 -16.92 -4.11 -21.95
C ILE A 488 -18.18 -3.30 -21.68
N ALA A 489 -18.02 -2.17 -21.00
CA ALA A 489 -19.10 -1.27 -20.62
C ALA A 489 -18.62 0.21 -20.61
N PRO A 490 -19.52 1.20 -20.79
CA PRO A 490 -19.15 2.61 -20.87
C PRO A 490 -18.32 3.11 -19.67
N GLU A 491 -18.63 2.66 -18.46
CA GLU A 491 -17.94 3.03 -17.22
C GLU A 491 -16.50 2.50 -17.11
N LYS A 492 -16.06 1.64 -18.05
CA LYS A 492 -14.69 1.15 -18.12
C LYS A 492 -13.79 1.98 -19.03
N HIS A 493 -14.34 3.02 -19.67
CA HIS A 493 -13.60 4.02 -20.43
C HIS A 493 -12.59 3.43 -21.44
N LEU A 494 -12.93 2.30 -22.08
CA LEU A 494 -12.04 1.59 -22.99
C LEU A 494 -11.58 2.44 -24.19
N ASN A 495 -12.43 3.36 -24.67
CA ASN A 495 -12.02 4.34 -25.69
C ASN A 495 -10.80 5.15 -25.23
N THR A 496 -10.82 5.66 -23.99
CA THR A 496 -9.71 6.43 -23.42
C THR A 496 -8.43 5.60 -23.34
N ILE A 497 -8.54 4.33 -22.94
CA ILE A 497 -7.39 3.41 -22.85
C ILE A 497 -6.82 3.15 -24.25
N ILE A 498 -7.67 2.81 -25.23
CA ILE A 498 -7.21 2.53 -26.60
C ILE A 498 -6.56 3.77 -27.22
N ASP A 499 -7.20 4.94 -27.10
CA ASP A 499 -6.65 6.20 -27.60
C ASP A 499 -5.30 6.53 -26.93
N ALA A 500 -5.15 6.27 -25.63
CA ALA A 500 -3.89 6.44 -24.90
C ALA A 500 -2.77 5.50 -25.39
N VAL A 501 -3.10 4.23 -25.66
CA VAL A 501 -2.15 3.26 -26.21
C VAL A 501 -1.70 3.68 -27.61
N THR A 502 -2.62 4.15 -28.45
CA THR A 502 -2.30 4.72 -29.77
C THR A 502 -1.34 5.90 -29.66
N GLN A 503 -1.58 6.84 -28.74
CA GLN A 503 -0.66 7.96 -28.49
C GLN A 503 0.71 7.51 -27.96
N ALA A 504 0.74 6.51 -27.06
CA ALA A 504 2.00 5.96 -26.54
C ALA A 504 2.81 5.25 -27.64
N ALA A 505 2.15 4.55 -28.56
CA ALA A 505 2.78 3.79 -29.65
C ALA A 505 3.51 4.67 -30.67
N GLN A 506 3.11 5.95 -30.82
CA GLN A 506 3.82 6.91 -31.66
C GLN A 506 5.28 7.16 -31.20
N GLN A 507 5.57 6.92 -29.92
CA GLN A 507 6.89 7.17 -29.32
C GLN A 507 7.56 5.90 -28.77
N ALA A 508 6.83 4.77 -28.73
CA ALA A 508 7.31 3.50 -28.23
C ALA A 508 6.83 2.35 -29.13
N ALA A 509 7.71 1.89 -30.03
CA ALA A 509 7.40 0.81 -30.96
C ALA A 509 7.19 -0.53 -30.24
N GLY A 510 6.30 -1.36 -30.79
CA GLY A 510 6.02 -2.71 -30.30
C GLY A 510 5.08 -2.78 -29.09
N LEU A 511 4.29 -1.74 -28.85
CA LEU A 511 3.18 -1.83 -27.89
C LEU A 511 2.04 -2.66 -28.44
N ARG A 512 1.41 -3.44 -27.57
CA ARG A 512 0.20 -4.21 -27.88
C ARG A 512 -0.71 -4.22 -26.67
N LEU A 513 -1.99 -3.88 -26.86
CA LEU A 513 -3.03 -3.98 -25.85
C LEU A 513 -3.96 -5.16 -26.14
N ASP A 514 -3.94 -6.17 -25.28
CA ASP A 514 -4.92 -7.25 -25.33
C ASP A 514 -6.10 -6.92 -24.39
N ILE A 515 -7.31 -7.01 -24.93
CA ILE A 515 -8.58 -6.66 -24.26
C ILE A 515 -9.37 -7.94 -24.01
N TYR A 516 -9.46 -8.34 -22.74
CA TYR A 516 -10.20 -9.51 -22.29
C TYR A 516 -11.53 -9.12 -21.65
N GLY A 517 -12.62 -9.65 -22.19
CA GLY A 517 -13.99 -9.42 -21.74
C GLY A 517 -14.99 -9.22 -22.88
N THR A 518 -16.26 -9.16 -22.52
CA THR A 518 -17.39 -8.90 -23.44
C THR A 518 -18.44 -8.04 -22.73
N ALA A 519 -19.41 -7.53 -23.49
CA ALA A 519 -20.66 -7.06 -22.93
C ALA A 519 -21.40 -8.24 -22.25
N VAL A 520 -21.97 -8.00 -21.06
CA VAL A 520 -22.71 -9.02 -20.28
C VAL A 520 -24.21 -8.74 -20.27
N ILE A 521 -24.61 -7.47 -20.33
CA ILE A 521 -26.00 -7.04 -20.41
C ILE A 521 -26.32 -6.52 -21.81
N GLU A 522 -27.56 -6.70 -22.24
CA GLU A 522 -28.02 -6.36 -23.59
C GLU A 522 -27.80 -4.88 -23.94
N SER A 523 -27.92 -3.99 -22.94
CA SER A 523 -27.65 -2.56 -23.12
C SER A 523 -26.21 -2.23 -23.49
N ASP A 524 -25.25 -3.10 -23.15
CA ASP A 524 -23.82 -2.88 -23.41
C ASP A 524 -23.38 -3.46 -24.76
N ALA A 525 -24.18 -4.34 -25.38
CA ALA A 525 -23.83 -4.97 -26.64
C ALA A 525 -23.65 -3.95 -27.78
N ALA A 526 -24.49 -2.90 -27.80
CA ALA A 526 -24.34 -1.79 -28.74
C ALA A 526 -23.04 -0.99 -28.50
N HIS A 527 -22.62 -0.84 -27.23
CA HIS A 527 -21.37 -0.17 -26.89
C HIS A 527 -20.16 -0.97 -27.34
N GLU A 528 -20.14 -2.29 -27.13
CA GLU A 528 -19.06 -3.17 -27.62
C GLU A 528 -18.96 -3.12 -29.16
N ALA A 529 -20.09 -3.21 -29.88
CA ALA A 529 -20.10 -3.15 -31.34
C ALA A 529 -19.55 -1.80 -31.86
N ALA A 530 -19.92 -0.69 -31.22
CA ALA A 530 -19.41 0.63 -31.56
C ALA A 530 -17.90 0.76 -31.28
N LEU A 531 -17.43 0.22 -30.15
CA LEU A 531 -16.01 0.23 -29.77
C LEU A 531 -15.14 -0.52 -30.79
N ARG A 532 -15.57 -1.72 -31.19
CA ARG A 532 -14.88 -2.53 -32.22
C ARG A 532 -14.88 -1.84 -33.58
N THR A 533 -16.00 -1.23 -33.96
CA THR A 533 -16.11 -0.50 -35.24
C THR A 533 -15.16 0.70 -35.28
N ARG A 534 -15.11 1.49 -34.20
CA ARG A 534 -14.24 2.67 -34.10
C ARG A 534 -12.76 2.31 -34.20
N HIS A 535 -12.35 1.22 -33.55
CA HIS A 535 -10.94 0.85 -33.41
C HIS A 535 -10.49 -0.27 -34.35
N LYS A 536 -11.30 -0.60 -35.36
CA LYS A 536 -11.01 -1.68 -36.33
C LYS A 536 -9.64 -1.53 -36.99
N ALA A 537 -9.27 -0.31 -37.38
CA ALA A 537 -7.97 -0.04 -37.99
C ALA A 537 -6.79 -0.35 -37.03
N HIS A 538 -6.94 -0.08 -35.73
CA HIS A 538 -5.91 -0.40 -34.74
C HIS A 538 -5.78 -1.91 -34.49
N GLU A 539 -6.89 -2.66 -34.60
CA GLU A 539 -6.89 -4.12 -34.54
C GLU A 539 -6.24 -4.74 -35.79
N GLU A 540 -6.58 -4.24 -36.99
CA GLU A 540 -5.96 -4.65 -38.26
C GLU A 540 -4.44 -4.34 -38.29
N GLN A 541 -3.99 -3.30 -37.58
CA GLN A 541 -2.56 -2.95 -37.39
C GLN A 541 -1.86 -3.78 -36.30
N GLY A 542 -2.59 -4.61 -35.54
CA GLY A 542 -2.04 -5.42 -34.46
C GLY A 542 -1.69 -4.66 -33.17
N LEU A 543 -2.07 -3.37 -33.07
CA LEU A 543 -1.85 -2.54 -31.89
C LEU A 543 -2.77 -2.94 -30.72
N ILE A 544 -3.99 -3.37 -31.04
CA ILE A 544 -4.95 -3.90 -30.08
C ILE A 544 -5.44 -5.28 -30.52
N ALA A 545 -5.93 -6.09 -29.58
CA ALA A 545 -6.67 -7.30 -29.89
C ALA A 545 -7.81 -7.55 -28.90
N PHE A 546 -9.01 -7.78 -29.41
CA PHE A 546 -10.13 -8.20 -28.59
C PHE A 546 -10.16 -9.73 -28.44
N ALA A 547 -9.65 -10.23 -27.31
CA ALA A 547 -9.57 -11.66 -27.02
C ALA A 547 -10.92 -12.29 -26.60
N GLY A 548 -11.90 -11.47 -26.22
CA GLY A 548 -13.21 -11.93 -25.76
C GLY A 548 -13.18 -12.41 -24.30
N ALA A 549 -14.26 -13.08 -23.86
CA ALA A 549 -14.39 -13.56 -22.49
C ALA A 549 -13.58 -14.85 -22.28
N VAL A 550 -12.84 -14.90 -21.18
CA VAL A 550 -12.01 -16.05 -20.80
C VAL A 550 -12.46 -16.58 -19.43
N PRO A 551 -12.51 -17.91 -19.22
CA PRO A 551 -12.81 -18.48 -17.91
C PRO A 551 -11.85 -17.97 -16.83
N HIS A 552 -12.37 -17.70 -15.63
CA HIS A 552 -11.55 -17.15 -14.53
C HIS A 552 -10.32 -18.01 -14.21
N ALA A 553 -10.46 -19.34 -14.27
CA ALA A 553 -9.36 -20.29 -14.07
C ALA A 553 -8.16 -20.10 -15.03
N GLN A 554 -8.36 -19.47 -16.19
CA GLN A 554 -7.29 -19.18 -17.17
C GLN A 554 -6.68 -17.78 -16.98
N MET A 555 -7.32 -16.90 -16.20
CA MET A 555 -6.84 -15.54 -15.97
C MET A 555 -5.45 -15.46 -15.34
N PRO A 556 -5.01 -16.36 -14.42
CA PRO A 556 -3.64 -16.34 -13.94
C PRO A 556 -2.59 -16.40 -15.06
N GLY A 557 -2.82 -17.24 -16.09
CA GLY A 557 -1.96 -17.32 -17.27
C GLY A 557 -2.02 -16.06 -18.12
N VAL A 558 -3.21 -15.46 -18.27
CA VAL A 558 -3.38 -14.18 -18.96
C VAL A 558 -2.57 -13.08 -18.27
N TYR A 559 -2.72 -12.89 -16.96
CA TYR A 559 -1.95 -11.89 -16.22
C TYR A 559 -0.44 -12.16 -16.30
N ALA A 560 -0.02 -13.42 -16.13
CA ALA A 560 1.38 -13.81 -16.19
C ALA A 560 2.04 -13.54 -17.56
N ALA A 561 1.26 -13.54 -18.64
CA ALA A 561 1.72 -13.24 -19.99
C ALA A 561 1.87 -11.74 -20.28
N HIS A 562 1.40 -10.86 -19.38
CA HIS A 562 1.42 -9.42 -19.58
C HIS A 562 2.32 -8.65 -18.61
N ASP A 563 2.87 -7.55 -19.10
CA ASP A 563 3.78 -6.69 -18.35
C ASP A 563 3.03 -5.60 -17.57
N ILE A 564 2.13 -4.88 -18.25
CA ILE A 564 1.41 -3.73 -17.71
C ILE A 564 -0.11 -3.98 -17.76
N PHE A 565 -0.80 -3.78 -16.65
CA PHE A 565 -2.25 -3.74 -16.58
C PHE A 565 -2.72 -2.28 -16.61
N VAL A 566 -3.68 -1.96 -17.48
CA VAL A 566 -4.20 -0.60 -17.65
C VAL A 566 -5.67 -0.56 -17.28
N HIS A 567 -6.03 0.38 -16.41
CA HIS A 567 -7.40 0.55 -15.93
C HIS A 567 -7.80 2.03 -15.86
N ALA A 568 -8.82 2.41 -16.63
CA ALA A 568 -9.40 3.75 -16.62
C ALA A 568 -10.79 3.77 -15.97
N GLY A 569 -10.98 4.80 -15.14
CA GLY A 569 -12.20 5.06 -14.36
C GLY A 569 -12.09 4.65 -12.89
N SER A 570 -12.95 5.23 -12.06
CA SER A 570 -13.65 4.55 -10.97
C SER A 570 -14.87 5.40 -10.63
N VAL A 571 -16.07 4.82 -10.65
CA VAL A 571 -17.20 5.44 -9.91
C VAL A 571 -18.13 4.40 -9.29
N SER A 572 -18.12 3.14 -9.74
CA SER A 572 -18.89 2.12 -9.07
C SER A 572 -18.45 0.71 -9.39
N GLY A 573 -18.19 -0.06 -8.34
CA GLY A 573 -18.15 -1.51 -8.43
C GLY A 573 -16.77 -2.11 -8.28
N PHE A 574 -16.83 -3.37 -7.90
CA PHE A 574 -15.76 -4.22 -7.46
C PHE A 574 -14.65 -4.37 -8.55
N ASN A 575 -13.42 -3.89 -8.31
CA ASN A 575 -12.32 -3.97 -9.29
C ASN A 575 -11.31 -5.10 -9.03
N LYS A 576 -11.82 -6.34 -9.07
CA LYS A 576 -11.08 -7.60 -8.86
C LYS A 576 -9.86 -7.70 -9.77
N ALA A 577 -10.07 -7.43 -11.06
CA ALA A 577 -9.05 -7.60 -12.09
C ALA A 577 -7.79 -6.76 -11.84
N LEU A 578 -7.94 -5.58 -11.25
CA LEU A 578 -6.81 -4.72 -10.86
C LEU A 578 -5.96 -5.40 -9.78
N PHE A 579 -6.59 -5.91 -8.72
CA PHE A 579 -5.88 -6.60 -7.64
C PHE A 579 -5.32 -7.97 -8.06
N GLU A 580 -6.03 -8.69 -8.94
CA GLU A 580 -5.52 -9.94 -9.52
C GLU A 580 -4.27 -9.67 -10.38
N ALA A 581 -4.27 -8.61 -11.18
CA ALA A 581 -3.10 -8.19 -11.95
C ALA A 581 -1.91 -7.81 -11.05
N MET A 582 -2.16 -7.04 -9.99
CA MET A 582 -1.15 -6.72 -8.96
C MET A 582 -0.58 -7.99 -8.32
N ALA A 583 -1.45 -8.94 -7.93
CA ALA A 583 -1.02 -10.21 -7.34
C ALA A 583 -0.17 -11.02 -8.34
N ALA A 584 -0.53 -11.04 -9.61
CA ALA A 584 0.22 -11.70 -10.68
C ALA A 584 1.53 -10.97 -11.06
N GLY A 585 1.77 -9.78 -10.50
CA GLY A 585 2.98 -8.99 -10.68
C GLY A 585 2.94 -8.00 -11.84
N CYS A 586 1.80 -7.79 -12.49
CA CYS A 586 1.68 -6.72 -13.48
C CYS A 586 2.01 -5.36 -12.85
N LEU A 587 2.72 -4.50 -13.58
CA LEU A 587 2.67 -3.08 -13.27
C LEU A 587 1.24 -2.58 -13.48
N VAL A 588 0.82 -1.56 -12.73
CA VAL A 588 -0.54 -1.04 -12.85
C VAL A 588 -0.48 0.44 -13.23
N VAL A 589 -1.08 0.77 -14.37
CA VAL A 589 -1.39 2.15 -14.76
C VAL A 589 -2.88 2.37 -14.52
N THR A 590 -3.24 3.26 -13.60
CA THR A 590 -4.65 3.42 -13.23
C THR A 590 -5.04 4.81 -12.77
N SER A 591 -6.31 5.14 -12.99
CA SER A 591 -6.98 6.31 -12.40
C SER A 591 -7.89 5.96 -11.22
N GLU A 592 -7.78 4.76 -10.66
CA GLU A 592 -8.56 4.31 -9.50
C GLU A 592 -8.11 5.08 -8.24
N PRO A 593 -8.94 5.96 -7.65
CA PRO A 593 -8.53 6.83 -6.55
C PRO A 593 -8.01 6.08 -5.32
N SER A 594 -8.57 4.89 -5.03
CA SER A 594 -8.09 4.04 -3.93
C SER A 594 -6.65 3.57 -4.09
N MET A 595 -6.10 3.63 -5.30
CA MET A 595 -4.71 3.25 -5.60
C MET A 595 -3.72 4.41 -5.46
N LYS A 596 -4.17 5.65 -5.15
CA LYS A 596 -3.27 6.78 -4.91
C LYS A 596 -2.35 6.49 -3.72
N GLY A 597 -1.03 6.56 -3.92
CA GLY A 597 -0.03 6.21 -2.91
C GLY A 597 0.19 4.70 -2.72
N VAL A 598 -0.54 3.86 -3.45
CA VAL A 598 -0.30 2.40 -3.54
C VAL A 598 0.49 2.08 -4.80
N VAL A 599 0.05 2.58 -5.95
CA VAL A 599 0.85 2.57 -7.19
C VAL A 599 1.81 3.75 -7.20
N ARG A 600 2.97 3.55 -7.81
CA ARG A 600 3.93 4.61 -8.10
C ARG A 600 3.26 5.84 -8.75
N ASP A 601 3.65 7.04 -8.30
CA ASP A 601 2.99 8.30 -8.66
C ASP A 601 2.95 8.59 -10.17
N ASP A 602 4.01 8.23 -10.91
CA ASP A 602 4.06 8.41 -12.37
C ASP A 602 3.27 7.35 -13.16
N LEU A 603 2.72 6.33 -12.48
CA LEU A 603 1.80 5.33 -13.02
C LEU A 603 0.34 5.59 -12.60
N PHE A 604 0.13 6.51 -11.64
CA PHE A 604 -1.20 6.96 -11.23
C PHE A 604 -1.69 8.11 -12.12
N VAL A 605 -2.94 8.01 -12.59
CA VAL A 605 -3.55 8.97 -13.50
C VAL A 605 -4.67 9.73 -12.79
N ALA A 606 -4.36 10.95 -12.32
CA ALA A 606 -5.34 11.76 -11.59
C ALA A 606 -6.49 12.26 -12.48
N GLU A 607 -6.19 12.67 -13.71
CA GLU A 607 -7.18 13.12 -14.70
C GLU A 607 -7.30 12.07 -15.82
N SER A 608 -8.49 11.50 -15.98
CA SER A 608 -8.74 10.39 -16.92
C SER A 608 -8.84 10.88 -18.37
N SER A 609 -7.71 11.25 -18.96
CA SER A 609 -7.59 11.61 -20.39
C SER A 609 -6.64 10.66 -21.14
N PRO A 610 -6.79 10.50 -22.47
CA PRO A 610 -5.87 9.71 -23.27
C PRO A 610 -4.41 10.14 -23.11
N GLU A 611 -4.16 11.45 -23.02
CA GLU A 611 -2.82 12.03 -22.90
C GLU A 611 -2.16 11.65 -21.58
N SER A 612 -2.91 11.74 -20.48
CA SER A 612 -2.42 11.42 -19.14
C SER A 612 -2.12 9.93 -18.99
N PHE A 613 -2.98 9.06 -19.53
CA PHE A 613 -2.72 7.63 -19.59
C PHE A 613 -1.51 7.31 -20.49
N ALA A 614 -1.35 8.00 -21.61
CA ALA A 614 -0.20 7.79 -22.50
C ALA A 614 1.12 8.18 -21.82
N VAL A 615 1.14 9.25 -21.01
CA VAL A 615 2.29 9.64 -20.17
C VAL A 615 2.63 8.52 -19.18
N ALA A 616 1.64 8.02 -18.44
CA ALA A 616 1.83 6.98 -17.43
C ALA A 616 2.28 5.64 -18.04
N ILE A 617 1.71 5.25 -19.20
CA ILE A 617 2.17 4.08 -19.96
C ILE A 617 3.64 4.24 -20.36
N ARG A 618 4.04 5.42 -20.86
CA ARG A 618 5.46 5.69 -21.20
C ARG A 618 6.36 5.67 -19.97
N ALA A 619 5.88 6.13 -18.80
CA ALA A 619 6.63 6.04 -17.56
C ALA A 619 6.87 4.57 -17.16
N ALA A 620 5.82 3.73 -17.21
CA ALA A 620 5.96 2.29 -16.97
C ALA A 620 6.99 1.65 -17.91
N LEU A 621 6.97 2.01 -19.19
CA LEU A 621 7.90 1.48 -20.20
C LEU A 621 9.37 1.85 -19.92
N LYS A 622 9.64 2.97 -19.25
CA LYS A 622 10.99 3.44 -18.92
C LYS A 622 11.60 2.81 -17.67
N LEU A 623 10.81 2.09 -16.87
CA LEU A 623 11.31 1.46 -15.64
C LEU A 623 12.34 0.37 -15.96
N SER A 624 13.44 0.35 -15.20
CA SER A 624 14.46 -0.70 -15.27
C SER A 624 13.89 -2.04 -14.78
N PRO A 625 14.48 -3.19 -15.15
CA PRO A 625 14.07 -4.50 -14.65
C PRO A 625 13.98 -4.57 -13.11
N GLU A 626 14.93 -3.94 -12.41
CA GLU A 626 14.96 -3.91 -10.94
C GLU A 626 13.83 -3.05 -10.37
N GLN A 627 13.57 -1.88 -10.96
CA GLN A 627 12.46 -1.02 -10.56
C GLN A 627 11.12 -1.71 -10.78
N ARG A 628 10.97 -2.43 -11.89
CA ARG A 628 9.77 -3.22 -12.21
C ARG A 628 9.55 -4.34 -11.22
N ALA A 629 10.60 -5.11 -10.90
CA ALA A 629 10.52 -6.19 -9.92
C ALA A 629 10.14 -5.65 -8.53
N ARG A 630 10.74 -4.52 -8.11
CA ARG A 630 10.42 -3.86 -6.84
C ARG A 630 8.97 -3.38 -6.80
N GLU A 631 8.49 -2.73 -7.85
CA GLU A 631 7.10 -2.26 -7.92
C GLU A 631 6.12 -3.44 -7.90
N ALA A 632 6.33 -4.45 -8.74
CA ALA A 632 5.49 -5.65 -8.77
C ALA A 632 5.44 -6.36 -7.40
N ALA A 633 6.57 -6.47 -6.70
CA ALA A 633 6.62 -7.04 -5.36
C ALA A 633 5.85 -6.20 -4.34
N ALA A 634 5.95 -4.87 -4.41
CA ALA A 634 5.21 -3.96 -3.53
C ALA A 634 3.69 -4.04 -3.74
N LEU A 635 3.24 -4.05 -5.01
CA LEU A 635 1.83 -4.19 -5.36
C LEU A 635 1.27 -5.54 -4.91
N ARG A 636 2.03 -6.64 -5.11
CA ARG A 636 1.63 -7.96 -4.62
C ARG A 636 1.51 -8.00 -3.10
N ALA A 637 2.50 -7.49 -2.38
CA ALA A 637 2.49 -7.45 -0.92
C ALA A 637 1.30 -6.64 -0.38
N TYR A 638 0.92 -5.56 -1.06
CA TYR A 638 -0.30 -4.81 -0.76
C TYR A 638 -1.56 -5.68 -0.90
N VAL A 639 -1.69 -6.44 -2.00
CA VAL A 639 -2.85 -7.33 -2.21
C VAL A 639 -2.89 -8.47 -1.18
N GLU A 640 -1.75 -9.07 -0.87
CA GLU A 640 -1.66 -10.15 0.13
C GLU A 640 -2.10 -9.67 1.52
N ARG A 641 -1.71 -8.44 1.89
CA ARG A 641 -2.00 -7.84 3.19
C ARG A 641 -3.44 -7.34 3.30
N GLU A 642 -3.93 -6.63 2.31
CA GLU A 642 -5.21 -5.90 2.41
C GLU A 642 -6.37 -6.61 1.73
N HIS A 643 -6.11 -7.38 0.66
CA HIS A 643 -7.16 -7.87 -0.23
C HIS A 643 -7.24 -9.40 -0.31
N SER A 644 -6.38 -10.15 0.37
CA SER A 644 -6.37 -11.61 0.26
C SER A 644 -7.53 -12.29 0.96
N LEU A 645 -8.01 -13.41 0.40
CA LEU A 645 -9.04 -14.25 1.02
C LEU A 645 -8.65 -14.72 2.43
N SER A 646 -7.37 -15.04 2.62
CA SER A 646 -6.84 -15.50 3.91
C SER A 646 -6.99 -14.47 5.03
N VAL A 647 -7.03 -13.18 4.70
CA VAL A 647 -7.23 -12.06 5.63
C VAL A 647 -8.71 -11.71 5.76
N ILE A 648 -9.48 -11.79 4.68
CA ILE A 648 -10.86 -11.28 4.65
C ILE A 648 -11.86 -12.26 5.25
N ILE A 649 -11.71 -13.56 5.00
CA ILE A 649 -12.65 -14.56 5.51
C ILE A 649 -12.71 -14.58 7.06
N PRO A 650 -11.58 -14.48 7.79
CA PRO A 650 -11.61 -14.29 9.25
C PRO A 650 -12.42 -13.07 9.69
N ARG A 651 -12.15 -11.89 9.12
CA ARG A 651 -12.87 -10.64 9.43
C ARG A 651 -14.36 -10.75 9.18
N LEU A 652 -14.74 -11.45 8.10
CA LEU A 652 -16.14 -11.73 7.78
C LEU A 652 -16.81 -12.56 8.90
N PHE A 653 -16.13 -13.59 9.43
CA PHE A 653 -16.69 -14.37 10.54
C PHE A 653 -16.74 -13.60 11.86
N GLU A 654 -15.72 -12.81 12.18
CA GLU A 654 -15.72 -11.92 13.36
C GLU A 654 -16.91 -10.96 13.34
N ALA A 655 -17.25 -10.42 12.17
CA ALA A 655 -18.38 -9.53 11.98
C ALA A 655 -19.75 -10.23 12.13
N ILE A 656 -19.86 -11.51 11.73
CA ILE A 656 -21.09 -12.32 11.90
C ILE A 656 -21.25 -12.76 13.35
N TYR A 657 -20.13 -13.07 14.00
CA TYR A 657 -20.03 -13.59 15.37
C TYR A 657 -19.24 -12.63 16.27
N PRO A 658 -19.76 -11.41 16.51
CA PRO A 658 -19.11 -10.51 17.44
C PRO A 658 -19.06 -11.17 18.82
N THR A 659 -17.88 -11.30 19.39
CA THR A 659 -17.71 -11.77 20.77
C THR A 659 -18.52 -10.87 21.70
N SER A 660 -19.24 -11.49 22.64
CA SER A 660 -20.14 -10.84 23.59
C SER A 660 -19.38 -9.86 24.50
N GLY A 661 -19.20 -8.65 23.98
CA GLY A 661 -18.57 -7.48 24.60
C GLY A 661 -18.82 -6.20 23.80
N SER A 662 -19.21 -6.30 22.52
CA SER A 662 -19.43 -5.15 21.63
C SER A 662 -20.89 -4.64 21.52
N ALA A 663 -21.85 -5.29 22.18
CA ALA A 663 -23.29 -5.02 21.97
C ALA A 663 -23.94 -3.96 22.90
N ARG A 664 -23.16 -3.12 23.60
CA ARG A 664 -23.69 -2.00 24.41
C ARG A 664 -22.84 -0.74 24.28
N ALA A 665 -22.85 -0.11 23.11
CA ALA A 665 -22.38 1.27 22.97
C ALA A 665 -22.97 1.98 21.74
N ILE A 666 -24.28 1.91 21.51
CA ILE A 666 -24.96 2.92 20.68
C ILE A 666 -26.32 3.20 21.32
N GLY A 667 -26.35 4.29 22.09
CA GLY A 667 -27.52 4.76 22.82
C GLY A 667 -27.19 6.06 23.55
N VAL A 668 -26.76 7.08 22.78
CA VAL A 668 -27.06 8.52 22.99
C VAL A 668 -27.13 9.16 21.62
#